data_AF-A0AA37CXZ8-F1
#
_entry.id   AF-A0AA37CXZ8-F1
#
_cell.length_a   1.000
_cell.length_b   1.000
_cell.length_c   1.000
_cell.angle_alpha   90.00
_cell.angle_beta   90.00
_cell.angle_gamma   90.00
#
_symmetry.space_group_name_H-M   'P 1'
#
loop_
_entity.id
_entity.type
_entity.pdbx_description
1 polymer ?
#
loop_
_entity_poly.entity_id
_entity_poly.type
_entity_poly.pdbx_seq_one_letter_code
_entity_poly.pdbx_strand_id
1 'polypeptide(L)'
;MNNITSIKQQAADNFAAQFPILVQRGIDEPTWNALCNTIYPGANPDSVVMAIDYCKARGLDILLKPVHLVPMQVTDARSKEKVWRDVPMPGIGMYRIQADRSGNYAGADEPVFGPDVTEEFQDPYNQSAKIKVTYPQWCKYTVYKMVNGQRVAFHALERWKENYATQSGKTECPNAMWRKRPYAQLAKCFDSETEVLTSEGFQRFAQVTGRILQVTDAGLEYTDAVPFVQSYDGPMVVADGTRLNFCVTPNHDMITNQGRVEAGLLYEQATTDSDKWSIPRTVLGNRGDAPFSDSLLALVGYLLADGSHTGYHQYRIAVSRPYKVLALDSLKLHMRKTIKRDAGRISGGDRPITTTSNKQSFTYDAALVNGIMCHDKSVSPEWALSLSVRQARIVVDALLEFDGSHNGSVRRLHQSNANVIKAFEVLAVQAGYSISVAAVQNSDLGQCSRFTLSETISSPVVKGVEKNRASLTIQPNIGGQVWCVTVPSGVIVVRRKGLSMLCGNCTEAQALRKAWPEIGSEPTAEEMEGKEIIINEIPGSQPQHGAPAKSRTLDAIRGQSTESVTLEHEQMAEPAQADHANAYADHCAAIEGASDTAEWQHAYTTAWTWANETGDQNIIAGIKQIAGERKKQLSAGHGAQQ
;
A
#
# COMPACT_ATOMS: atom_id res chain seq x y z
N MET A 1 13.31 -14.90 -28.99
CA MET A 1 13.84 -14.49 -27.67
C MET A 1 14.98 -13.46 -27.78
N ASN A 2 15.88 -13.54 -28.78
CA ASN A 2 17.08 -12.67 -28.85
C ASN A 2 16.82 -11.16 -28.88
N ASN A 3 15.80 -10.66 -29.59
CA ASN A 3 15.61 -9.21 -29.78
C ASN A 3 15.32 -8.45 -28.48
N ILE A 4 14.50 -8.98 -27.57
CA ILE A 4 14.16 -8.30 -26.30
C ILE A 4 15.40 -8.20 -25.40
N THR A 5 16.23 -9.24 -25.35
CA THR A 5 17.50 -9.22 -24.61
C THR A 5 18.46 -8.19 -25.22
N SER A 6 18.53 -8.12 -26.56
CA SER A 6 19.35 -7.11 -27.26
C SER A 6 18.90 -5.67 -26.96
N ILE A 7 17.59 -5.40 -26.96
CA ILE A 7 17.03 -4.07 -26.67
C ILE A 7 17.30 -3.69 -25.21
N LYS A 8 17.12 -4.62 -24.27
CA LYS A 8 17.43 -4.38 -22.85
C LYS A 8 18.91 -4.11 -22.60
N GLN A 9 19.80 -4.86 -23.26
CA GLN A 9 21.24 -4.62 -23.17
C GLN A 9 21.58 -3.23 -23.72
N GLN A 10 21.06 -2.87 -24.90
CA GLN A 10 21.34 -1.58 -25.52
C GLN A 10 20.80 -0.40 -24.70
N ALA A 11 19.66 -0.53 -24.03
CA ALA A 11 19.17 0.47 -23.09
C ALA A 11 20.10 0.62 -21.87
N ALA A 12 20.55 -0.50 -21.28
CA ALA A 12 21.50 -0.49 -20.16
C ALA A 12 22.85 0.11 -20.56
N ASP A 13 23.36 -0.19 -21.75
CA ASP A 13 24.61 0.36 -22.30
C ASP A 13 24.49 1.87 -22.54
N ASN A 14 23.35 2.33 -23.08
CA ASN A 14 23.06 3.76 -23.25
C ASN A 14 23.03 4.50 -21.91
N PHE A 15 22.33 3.97 -20.91
CA PHE A 15 22.29 4.56 -19.57
C PHE A 15 23.69 4.57 -18.90
N ALA A 16 24.47 3.49 -19.07
CA ALA A 16 25.83 3.43 -18.55
C ALA A 16 26.78 4.42 -19.23
N ALA A 17 26.61 4.69 -20.52
CA ALA A 17 27.35 5.72 -21.24
C ALA A 17 26.95 7.14 -20.80
N GLN A 18 25.66 7.38 -20.53
CA GLN A 18 25.12 8.68 -20.14
C GLN A 18 25.36 9.02 -18.65
N PHE A 19 25.28 8.03 -17.76
CA PHE A 19 25.37 8.20 -16.31
C PHE A 19 26.36 7.21 -15.64
N PRO A 20 27.65 7.19 -16.04
CA PRO A 20 28.63 6.24 -15.51
C PRO A 20 28.82 6.33 -13.99
N ILE A 21 28.60 7.52 -13.42
CA ILE A 21 28.71 7.78 -11.98
C ILE A 21 27.61 7.07 -11.15
N LEU A 22 26.44 6.83 -11.75
CA LEU A 22 25.31 6.10 -11.15
C LEU A 22 25.53 4.59 -11.26
N VAL A 23 25.96 4.12 -12.42
CA VAL A 23 26.28 2.70 -12.64
C VAL A 23 27.43 2.24 -11.72
N GLN A 24 28.45 3.07 -11.51
CA GLN A 24 29.51 2.80 -10.51
C GLN A 24 28.95 2.64 -9.08
N ARG A 25 27.83 3.30 -8.76
CA ARG A 25 27.15 3.17 -7.46
C ARG A 25 26.25 1.94 -7.37
N GLY A 26 25.98 1.26 -8.48
CA GLY A 26 25.02 0.15 -8.58
C GLY A 26 23.59 0.63 -8.82
N ILE A 27 23.42 1.84 -9.36
CA ILE A 27 22.12 2.47 -9.63
C ILE A 27 21.85 2.35 -11.13
N ASP A 28 20.71 1.78 -11.49
CA ASP A 28 20.21 1.66 -12.86
C ASP A 28 19.18 2.75 -13.20
N GLU A 29 18.75 2.79 -14.47
CA GLU A 29 17.80 3.79 -14.97
C GLU A 29 16.46 3.80 -14.21
N PRO A 30 15.81 2.64 -13.93
CA PRO A 30 14.59 2.61 -13.12
C PRO A 30 14.80 3.15 -11.70
N THR A 31 15.88 2.73 -11.01
CA THR A 31 16.18 3.19 -9.65
C THR A 31 16.42 4.69 -9.62
N TRP A 32 17.18 5.22 -10.59
CA TRP A 32 17.41 6.65 -10.72
C TRP A 32 16.12 7.45 -10.95
N ASN A 33 15.26 6.98 -11.85
CA ASN A 33 13.98 7.61 -12.12
C ASN A 33 13.04 7.60 -10.90
N ALA A 34 13.02 6.53 -10.10
CA ALA A 34 12.25 6.47 -8.85
C ALA A 34 12.79 7.48 -7.81
N LEU A 35 14.11 7.57 -7.67
CA LEU A 35 14.76 8.50 -6.74
C LEU A 35 14.43 9.96 -7.06
N CYS A 36 14.56 10.37 -8.33
CA CYS A 36 14.35 11.76 -8.74
C CYS A 36 12.87 12.18 -8.81
N ASN A 37 11.96 11.27 -9.20
CA ASN A 37 10.56 11.64 -9.45
C ASN A 37 9.60 11.27 -8.30
N THR A 38 10.00 10.42 -7.36
CA THR A 38 9.11 9.91 -6.30
C THR A 38 9.70 10.04 -4.90
N ILE A 39 10.98 9.69 -4.70
CA ILE A 39 11.60 9.75 -3.37
C ILE A 39 12.03 11.20 -3.04
N TYR A 40 12.64 11.90 -3.99
CA TYR A 40 13.12 13.28 -3.86
C TYR A 40 12.60 14.20 -5.00
N PRO A 41 11.27 14.31 -5.20
CA PRO A 41 10.69 15.09 -6.29
C PRO A 41 11.12 16.56 -6.21
N GLY A 42 11.67 17.07 -7.30
CA GLY A 42 12.15 18.46 -7.40
C GLY A 42 13.50 18.75 -6.71
N ALA A 43 14.16 17.75 -6.11
CA ALA A 43 15.51 17.92 -5.60
C ALA A 43 16.54 18.00 -6.73
N ASN A 44 17.68 18.65 -6.49
CA ASN A 44 18.77 18.67 -7.47
C ASN A 44 19.35 17.25 -7.65
N PRO A 45 19.52 16.74 -8.89
CA PRO A 45 20.20 15.46 -9.16
C PRO A 45 21.50 15.23 -8.38
N ASP A 46 22.37 16.23 -8.26
CA ASP A 46 23.63 16.09 -7.51
C ASP A 46 23.40 15.81 -6.02
N SER A 47 22.33 16.39 -5.46
CA SER A 47 21.87 16.15 -4.10
C SER A 47 21.33 14.73 -3.93
N VAL A 48 20.63 14.19 -4.94
CA VAL A 48 20.18 12.79 -4.96
C VAL A 48 21.39 11.83 -4.99
N VAL A 49 22.43 12.11 -5.78
CA VAL A 49 23.69 11.34 -5.75
C VAL A 49 24.35 11.38 -4.37
N MET A 50 24.38 12.54 -3.72
CA MET A 50 24.91 12.68 -2.37
C MET A 50 24.10 11.89 -1.32
N ALA A 51 22.78 11.81 -1.45
CA ALA A 51 21.96 10.96 -0.59
C ALA A 51 22.25 9.46 -0.82
N ILE A 52 22.41 9.02 -2.08
CA ILE A 52 22.83 7.65 -2.43
C ILE A 52 24.15 7.30 -1.75
N ASP A 53 25.15 8.19 -1.82
CA ASP A 53 26.45 7.97 -1.18
C ASP A 53 26.37 7.93 0.35
N TYR A 54 25.59 8.82 0.96
CA TYR A 54 25.35 8.83 2.42
C TYR A 54 24.74 7.51 2.90
N CYS A 55 23.70 7.03 2.20
CA CYS A 55 23.03 5.77 2.53
C CYS A 55 23.95 4.57 2.31
N LYS A 56 24.67 4.52 1.18
CA LYS A 56 25.61 3.45 0.86
C LYS A 56 26.75 3.35 1.89
N ALA A 57 27.30 4.49 2.32
CA ALA A 57 28.35 4.53 3.35
C ALA A 57 27.88 4.03 4.73
N ARG A 58 26.58 4.18 5.05
CA ARG A 58 25.97 3.69 6.29
C ARG A 58 25.31 2.31 6.16
N GLY A 59 25.38 1.66 5.00
CA GLY A 59 24.68 0.38 4.73
C GLY A 59 23.16 0.48 4.82
N LEU A 60 22.60 1.66 4.49
CA LEU A 60 21.17 1.94 4.44
C LEU A 60 20.68 1.86 3.00
N ASP A 61 19.46 1.37 2.80
CA ASP A 61 18.81 1.45 1.49
C ASP A 61 18.28 2.87 1.26
N ILE A 62 18.65 3.48 0.14
CA ILE A 62 18.24 4.82 -0.24
C ILE A 62 16.74 4.91 -0.60
N LEU A 63 16.14 3.82 -1.09
CA LEU A 63 14.74 3.77 -1.52
C LEU A 63 13.76 3.82 -0.34
N LEU A 64 14.19 3.34 0.84
CA LEU A 64 13.43 3.47 2.10
C LEU A 64 13.37 4.91 2.64
N LYS A 65 13.94 5.89 1.92
CA LYS A 65 14.07 7.30 2.31
C LYS A 65 14.55 7.49 3.77
N PRO A 66 15.67 6.86 4.18
CA PRO A 66 16.20 7.01 5.54
C PRO A 66 16.79 8.41 5.77
N VAL A 67 17.02 9.18 4.72
CA VAL A 67 17.43 10.59 4.74
C VAL A 67 16.48 11.42 3.88
N HIS A 68 16.41 12.72 4.17
CA HIS A 68 15.67 13.70 3.39
C HIS A 68 16.65 14.74 2.84
N LEU A 69 16.43 15.20 1.62
CA LEU A 69 17.16 16.33 1.05
C LEU A 69 16.44 17.62 1.44
N VAL A 70 17.07 18.42 2.28
CA VAL A 70 16.50 19.67 2.79
C VAL A 70 17.36 20.84 2.30
N PRO A 71 16.80 21.81 1.56
CA PRO A 71 17.52 23.02 1.15
C PRO A 71 17.88 23.86 2.38
N MET A 72 19.17 24.06 2.62
CA MET A 72 19.66 24.88 3.72
C MET A 72 20.56 26.01 3.22
N GLN A 73 20.45 27.17 3.85
CA GLN A 73 21.33 28.30 3.58
C GLN A 73 22.59 28.17 4.44
N VAL A 74 23.69 27.73 3.82
CA VAL A 74 24.98 27.47 4.47
C VAL A 74 25.90 28.66 4.22
N THR A 75 26.53 29.19 5.27
CA THR A 75 27.61 30.18 5.13
C THR A 75 28.91 29.48 4.75
N ASP A 76 29.48 29.80 3.59
CA ASP A 76 30.79 29.28 3.19
C ASP A 76 31.88 29.79 4.14
N ALA A 77 32.68 28.88 4.70
CA ALA A 77 33.67 29.23 5.72
C ALA A 77 34.80 30.14 5.19
N ARG A 78 35.06 30.14 3.87
CA ARG A 78 36.13 30.85 3.18
C ARG A 78 35.65 32.16 2.55
N SER A 79 34.54 32.17 1.81
CA SER A 79 34.00 33.40 1.19
C SER A 79 33.11 34.21 2.14
N LYS A 80 32.61 33.58 3.22
CA LYS A 80 31.60 34.13 4.16
C LYS A 80 30.25 34.45 3.49
N GLU A 81 30.03 34.01 2.25
CA GLU A 81 28.76 34.16 1.54
C GLU A 81 27.76 33.09 1.98
N LYS A 82 26.47 33.44 1.98
CA LYS A 82 25.35 32.53 2.26
C LYS A 82 24.90 31.85 0.95
N VAL A 83 25.14 30.55 0.81
CA VAL A 83 24.79 29.75 -0.37
C VAL A 83 23.71 28.73 -0.02
N TRP A 84 22.70 28.57 -0.88
CA TRP A 84 21.72 27.50 -0.73
C TRP A 84 22.28 26.17 -1.22
N ARG A 85 22.18 25.14 -0.38
CA ARG A 85 22.62 23.77 -0.69
C ARG A 85 21.67 22.78 -0.03
N ASP A 86 21.26 21.74 -0.75
CA ASP A 86 20.55 20.62 -0.13
C ASP A 86 21.50 19.84 0.77
N VAL A 87 21.05 19.48 1.96
CA VAL A 87 21.80 18.63 2.89
C VAL A 87 20.99 17.35 3.13
N PRO A 88 21.60 16.15 3.03
CA PRO A 88 20.96 14.92 3.47
C PRO A 88 20.89 14.94 4.99
N MET A 89 19.69 15.07 5.55
CA MET A 89 19.44 14.95 6.98
C MET A 89 18.76 13.63 7.29
N PRO A 90 19.11 12.92 8.38
CA PRO A 90 18.42 11.70 8.79
C PRO A 90 16.91 11.92 8.91
N GLY A 91 16.12 10.94 8.47
CA GLY A 91 14.73 10.80 8.90
C GLY A 91 14.66 9.93 10.16
N ILE A 92 13.52 9.93 10.85
CA ILE A 92 13.28 9.04 12.00
C ILE A 92 13.53 7.54 11.68
N GLY A 93 13.28 7.13 10.43
CA GLY A 93 13.52 5.75 9.98
C GLY A 93 14.98 5.31 10.07
N MET A 94 15.94 6.21 9.83
CA MET A 94 17.37 5.90 9.96
C MET A 94 17.74 5.57 11.40
N TYR A 95 17.28 6.37 12.37
CA TYR A 95 17.57 6.12 13.78
C TYR A 95 16.96 4.83 14.30
N ARG A 96 15.76 4.46 13.83
CA ARG A 96 15.15 3.15 14.11
C ARG A 96 16.01 1.98 13.60
N ILE A 97 16.38 2.02 12.31
CA ILE A 97 17.21 0.99 11.67
C ILE A 97 18.54 0.81 12.40
N GLN A 98 19.18 1.92 12.80
CA GLN A 98 20.47 1.89 13.48
C GLN A 98 20.37 1.44 14.94
N ALA A 99 19.32 1.82 15.67
CA ALA A 99 19.08 1.35 17.04
C ALA A 99 18.79 -0.16 17.07
N ASP A 100 17.98 -0.67 16.14
CA ASP A 100 17.72 -2.10 16.00
C ASP A 100 19.00 -2.88 15.67
N ARG A 101 19.74 -2.46 14.63
CA ARG A 101 21.02 -3.06 14.22
C ARG A 101 22.13 -3.02 15.28
N SER A 102 21.99 -2.23 16.34
CA SER A 102 22.92 -2.22 17.46
C SER A 102 22.91 -3.53 18.28
N GLY A 103 21.86 -4.35 18.13
CA GLY A 103 21.68 -5.60 18.87
C GLY A 103 21.38 -5.42 20.36
N ASN A 104 21.16 -4.18 20.83
CA ASN A 104 20.89 -3.87 22.23
C ASN A 104 19.68 -2.94 22.45
N TYR A 105 18.84 -2.72 21.44
CA TYR A 105 17.51 -2.10 21.61
C TYR A 105 16.61 -2.96 22.53
N ALA A 106 15.88 -2.32 23.44
CA ALA A 106 15.05 -3.00 24.45
C ALA A 106 13.64 -2.38 24.60
N GLY A 107 13.10 -1.80 23.52
CA GLY A 107 11.76 -1.21 23.46
C GLY A 107 11.69 0.25 23.92
N ALA A 108 10.47 0.76 24.09
CA ALA A 108 10.16 2.16 24.41
C ALA A 108 8.92 2.29 25.33
N ASP A 109 8.73 3.47 25.94
CA ASP A 109 7.48 3.89 26.61
C ASP A 109 6.65 4.79 25.68
N GLU A 110 5.38 5.03 26.05
CA GLU A 110 4.52 6.06 25.46
C GLU A 110 5.02 7.50 25.74
N PRO A 111 4.65 8.48 24.88
CA PRO A 111 4.94 9.90 25.11
C PRO A 111 4.13 10.48 26.27
N VAL A 112 4.83 10.99 27.30
CA VAL A 112 4.23 11.69 28.45
C VAL A 112 4.26 13.20 28.23
N PHE A 113 3.13 13.87 28.38
CA PHE A 113 2.99 15.31 28.15
C PHE A 113 3.12 16.15 29.42
N GLY A 114 3.76 17.31 29.27
CA GLY A 114 3.79 18.38 30.25
C GLY A 114 2.53 19.25 30.23
N PRO A 115 2.37 20.15 31.21
CA PRO A 115 1.18 20.98 31.35
C PRO A 115 1.00 21.96 30.18
N ASP A 116 -0.23 22.34 29.92
CA ASP A 116 -0.60 23.29 28.87
C ASP A 116 -0.07 24.70 29.16
N VAL A 117 0.52 25.32 28.14
CA VAL A 117 0.94 26.72 28.12
C VAL A 117 0.23 27.41 26.97
N THR A 118 -0.33 28.60 27.23
CA THR A 118 -0.97 29.41 26.20
C THR A 118 -0.26 30.75 26.04
N GLU A 119 0.10 31.09 24.82
CA GLU A 119 0.91 32.27 24.49
C GLU A 119 0.36 32.98 23.25
N GLU A 120 0.63 34.29 23.12
CA GLU A 120 0.25 35.10 21.97
C GLU A 120 1.47 35.51 21.15
N PHE A 121 1.50 35.10 19.88
CA PHE A 121 2.55 35.40 18.92
C PHE A 121 2.11 36.52 17.98
N GLN A 122 3.04 37.33 17.50
CA GLN A 122 2.74 38.35 16.49
C GLN A 122 2.31 37.69 15.17
N ASP A 123 1.21 38.15 14.54
CA ASP A 123 0.83 37.65 13.22
C ASP A 123 1.86 38.09 12.16
N PRO A 124 2.48 37.16 11.40
CA PRO A 124 3.51 37.49 10.42
C PRO A 124 3.00 38.21 9.17
N TYR A 125 1.69 38.25 8.95
CA TYR A 125 1.02 38.94 7.84
C TYR A 125 0.27 40.21 8.30
N ASN A 126 0.05 40.39 9.60
CA ASN A 126 -0.68 41.53 10.16
C ASN A 126 -0.02 42.06 11.44
N GLN A 127 0.73 43.16 11.33
CA GLN A 127 1.44 43.77 12.47
C GLN A 127 0.51 44.28 13.59
N SER A 128 -0.78 44.44 13.33
CA SER A 128 -1.78 44.88 14.31
C SER A 128 -2.49 43.73 15.03
N ALA A 129 -2.23 42.47 14.67
CA ALA A 129 -2.92 41.30 15.19
C ALA A 129 -1.98 40.29 15.88
N LYS A 130 -2.51 39.55 16.86
CA LYS A 130 -1.81 38.45 17.53
C LYS A 130 -2.55 37.14 17.36
N ILE A 131 -1.78 36.06 17.31
CA ILE A 131 -2.24 34.68 17.17
C ILE A 131 -1.97 33.94 18.48
N LYS A 132 -3.03 33.50 19.14
CA LYS A 132 -2.96 32.73 20.39
C LYS A 132 -2.78 31.24 20.08
N VAL A 133 -1.80 30.60 20.73
CA VAL A 133 -1.48 29.18 20.57
C VAL A 133 -1.37 28.53 21.95
N THR A 134 -2.05 27.41 22.15
CA THR A 134 -1.95 26.58 23.37
C THR A 134 -1.19 25.31 23.04
N TYR A 135 -0.18 24.95 23.83
CA TYR A 135 0.72 23.84 23.56
C TYR A 135 1.22 23.16 24.84
N PRO A 136 1.63 21.87 24.80
CA PRO A 136 2.20 21.24 25.98
C PRO A 136 3.57 21.85 26.26
N GLN A 137 3.89 22.14 27.51
CA GLN A 137 5.20 22.68 27.88
C GLN A 137 6.35 21.77 27.40
N TRP A 138 6.12 20.45 27.41
CA TRP A 138 7.05 19.43 26.93
C TRP A 138 6.37 18.11 26.57
N CYS A 139 7.09 17.23 25.88
CA CYS A 139 6.78 15.81 25.73
C CYS A 139 8.02 14.97 26.09
N LYS A 140 7.86 13.93 26.89
CA LYS A 140 8.91 13.01 27.33
C LYS A 140 8.67 11.63 26.71
N TYR A 141 9.66 11.09 26.02
CA TYR A 141 9.61 9.74 25.42
C TYR A 141 10.78 8.90 25.95
N THR A 142 10.55 7.63 26.29
CA THR A 142 11.61 6.74 26.78
C THR A 142 11.93 5.69 25.72
N VAL A 143 13.22 5.44 25.48
CA VAL A 143 13.68 4.18 24.87
C VAL A 143 14.56 3.44 25.85
N TYR A 144 14.70 2.13 25.68
CA TYR A 144 15.51 1.29 26.55
C TYR A 144 16.63 0.62 25.76
N LYS A 145 17.80 0.49 26.39
CA LYS A 145 18.99 -0.16 25.83
C LYS A 145 19.52 -1.19 26.82
N MET A 146 19.94 -2.36 26.32
CA MET A 146 20.64 -3.36 27.11
C MET A 146 22.09 -2.93 27.33
N VAL A 147 22.47 -2.68 28.58
CA VAL A 147 23.84 -2.36 28.97
C VAL A 147 24.27 -3.38 30.01
N ASN A 148 25.31 -4.17 29.71
CA ASN A 148 25.84 -5.23 30.58
C ASN A 148 24.76 -6.21 31.12
N GLY A 149 23.77 -6.55 30.28
CA GLY A 149 22.67 -7.44 30.66
C GLY A 149 21.53 -6.78 31.44
N GLN A 150 21.58 -5.48 31.71
CA GLN A 150 20.52 -4.71 32.36
C GLN A 150 19.78 -3.81 31.35
N ARG A 151 18.45 -3.72 31.47
CA ARG A 151 17.61 -2.82 30.68
C ARG A 151 17.68 -1.42 31.27
N VAL A 152 18.37 -0.50 30.59
CA VAL A 152 18.57 0.89 31.03
C VAL A 152 17.63 1.82 30.25
N ALA A 153 16.94 2.72 30.95
CA ALA A 153 16.04 3.70 30.37
C ALA A 153 16.79 4.98 29.93
N PHE A 154 16.47 5.47 28.74
CA PHE A 154 17.00 6.71 28.16
C PHE A 154 15.82 7.61 27.78
N HIS A 155 15.78 8.82 28.33
CA HIS A 155 14.65 9.73 28.17
C HIS A 155 14.95 10.90 27.23
N ALA A 156 14.19 10.97 26.15
CA ALA A 156 13.91 12.23 25.47
C ALA A 156 12.98 13.09 26.32
N LEU A 157 13.17 14.42 26.28
CA LEU A 157 12.22 15.39 26.78
C LEU A 157 12.36 16.63 25.90
N GLU A 158 11.40 16.82 25.02
CA GLU A 158 11.33 17.93 24.08
C GLU A 158 10.42 19.02 24.64
N ARG A 159 10.95 20.22 24.85
CA ARG A 159 10.11 21.38 25.18
C ARG A 159 9.56 21.97 23.90
N TRP A 160 8.27 22.31 23.88
CA TRP A 160 7.63 22.78 22.65
C TRP A 160 8.25 24.08 22.14
N LYS A 161 8.51 25.05 23.05
CA LYS A 161 9.16 26.34 22.74
C LYS A 161 10.60 26.23 22.21
N GLU A 162 11.27 25.10 22.45
CA GLU A 162 12.63 24.83 21.95
C GLU A 162 12.61 24.16 20.56
N ASN A 163 11.46 23.58 20.18
CA ASN A 163 11.36 22.69 19.03
C ASN A 163 10.51 23.20 17.86
N TYR A 164 9.49 24.02 18.13
CA TYR A 164 8.54 24.43 17.10
C TYR A 164 9.20 25.17 15.93
N ALA A 165 8.74 24.87 14.72
CA ALA A 165 9.18 25.59 13.52
C ALA A 165 8.43 26.91 13.38
N THR A 166 9.15 28.00 13.09
CA THR A 166 8.57 29.32 12.82
C THR A 166 8.06 29.43 11.38
N GLN A 167 7.12 30.34 11.14
CA GLN A 167 6.55 30.59 9.80
C GLN A 167 7.60 31.13 8.80
N SER A 168 8.66 31.79 9.30
CA SER A 168 9.89 32.14 8.57
C SER A 168 10.95 32.63 9.57
N GLY A 169 12.22 32.73 9.16
CA GLY A 169 13.30 33.32 9.97
C GLY A 169 13.13 34.81 10.34
N LYS A 170 12.01 35.45 9.96
CA LYS A 170 11.69 36.85 10.30
C LYS A 170 10.59 36.99 11.37
N THR A 171 10.12 35.89 11.95
CA THR A 171 9.00 35.87 12.91
C THR A 171 9.16 34.76 13.93
N GLU A 172 8.74 35.02 15.18
CA GLU A 172 8.61 33.98 16.21
C GLU A 172 7.26 33.23 16.11
N CYS A 173 6.37 33.62 15.20
CA CYS A 173 5.10 32.93 15.03
C CYS A 173 5.34 31.49 14.54
N PRO A 174 4.76 30.45 15.18
CA PRO A 174 4.88 29.08 14.71
C PRO A 174 4.30 28.94 13.29
N ASN A 175 4.81 28.01 12.50
CA ASN A 175 4.29 27.77 11.16
C ASN A 175 2.84 27.22 11.21
N ALA A 176 2.17 27.11 10.05
CA ALA A 176 0.79 26.66 9.99
C ALA A 176 0.56 25.27 10.63
N MET A 177 1.55 24.38 10.57
CA MET A 177 1.49 23.04 11.15
C MET A 177 1.64 23.09 12.68
N TRP A 178 2.66 23.77 13.22
CA TRP A 178 2.86 23.87 14.67
C TRP A 178 1.76 24.63 15.41
N ARG A 179 1.15 25.67 14.79
CA ARG A 179 -0.03 26.37 15.34
C ARG A 179 -1.25 25.47 15.45
N LYS A 180 -1.48 24.63 14.44
CA LYS A 180 -2.67 23.78 14.33
C LYS A 180 -2.55 22.48 15.12
N ARG A 181 -1.32 22.03 15.42
CA ARG A 181 -1.02 20.64 15.84
C ARG A 181 -0.10 20.53 17.08
N PRO A 182 -0.26 21.34 18.13
CA PRO A 182 0.81 21.55 19.12
C PRO A 182 1.23 20.31 19.94
N TYR A 183 0.29 19.43 20.33
CA TYR A 183 0.54 18.10 20.94
C TYR A 183 0.74 17.02 19.88
N ALA A 184 0.30 17.34 18.66
CA ALA A 184 0.05 16.39 17.60
C ALA A 184 1.31 16.10 16.78
N GLN A 185 2.24 17.05 16.75
CA GLN A 185 3.64 16.82 16.39
C GLN A 185 4.41 15.98 17.43
N LEU A 186 3.72 15.45 18.45
CA LEU A 186 4.32 14.74 19.57
C LEU A 186 3.64 13.38 19.93
N ALA A 187 2.42 13.03 19.47
CA ALA A 187 1.81 11.67 19.62
C ALA A 187 0.57 11.34 18.73
N LYS A 188 0.56 10.27 17.90
CA LYS A 188 -0.44 9.94 16.83
C LYS A 188 -1.17 8.58 17.05
N CYS A 189 -2.53 8.48 17.03
CA CYS A 189 -3.28 7.24 17.42
C CYS A 189 -4.64 6.93 16.66
N PHE A 190 -5.25 5.75 16.90
CA PHE A 190 -6.54 5.20 16.39
C PHE A 190 -7.63 5.04 17.48
N ASP A 191 -8.89 4.77 17.12
CA ASP A 191 -9.94 4.39 18.09
C ASP A 191 -9.94 2.90 18.52
N SER A 192 -10.72 2.59 19.57
CA SER A 192 -10.83 1.24 20.15
C SER A 192 -11.62 0.20 19.31
N GLU A 193 -12.31 0.63 18.25
CA GLU A 193 -13.02 -0.26 17.33
C GLU A 193 -12.16 -0.71 16.15
N THR A 194 -10.98 -0.11 15.98
CA THR A 194 -10.07 -0.41 14.88
C THR A 194 -9.33 -1.74 15.12
N GLU A 195 -9.34 -2.58 14.09
CA GLU A 195 -8.59 -3.84 13.99
C GLU A 195 -7.31 -3.62 13.18
N VAL A 196 -6.24 -4.33 13.56
CA VAL A 196 -4.96 -4.42 12.84
C VAL A 196 -4.76 -5.85 12.35
N LEU A 197 -4.11 -6.02 11.19
CA LEU A 197 -3.80 -7.34 10.64
C LEU A 197 -2.64 -7.99 11.43
N THR A 198 -2.84 -9.24 11.86
CA THR A 198 -1.88 -10.05 12.62
C THR A 198 -1.70 -11.44 12.00
N SER A 199 -0.74 -12.23 12.51
CA SER A 199 -0.59 -13.65 12.15
C SER A 199 -1.85 -14.49 12.40
N GLU A 200 -2.72 -14.02 13.31
CA GLU A 200 -4.00 -14.63 13.67
C GLU A 200 -5.19 -13.97 12.96
N GLY A 201 -4.98 -13.33 11.81
CA GLY A 201 -6.00 -12.53 11.11
C GLY A 201 -6.13 -11.12 11.69
N PHE A 202 -7.23 -10.44 11.39
CA PHE A 202 -7.51 -9.11 11.96
C PHE A 202 -7.94 -9.23 13.42
N GLN A 203 -7.27 -8.48 14.30
CA GLN A 203 -7.58 -8.40 15.72
C GLN A 203 -7.73 -6.94 16.14
N ARG A 204 -8.67 -6.63 17.05
CA ARG A 204 -8.71 -5.31 17.70
C ARG A 204 -7.40 -5.08 18.44
N PHE A 205 -6.90 -3.84 18.49
CA PHE A 205 -5.64 -3.53 19.19
C PHE A 205 -5.60 -4.07 20.64
N ALA A 206 -6.72 -3.99 21.38
CA ALA A 206 -6.88 -4.52 22.73
C ALA A 206 -6.85 -6.06 22.86
N GLN A 207 -6.83 -6.79 21.75
CA GLN A 207 -7.01 -8.24 21.65
C GLN A 207 -5.91 -8.89 20.81
N VAL A 208 -4.84 -8.16 20.45
CA VAL A 208 -3.74 -8.68 19.65
C VAL A 208 -3.01 -9.77 20.44
N THR A 209 -2.95 -10.97 19.83
CA THR A 209 -2.19 -12.13 20.30
C THR A 209 -1.19 -12.63 19.26
N GLY A 210 -1.43 -12.32 17.98
CA GLY A 210 -0.51 -12.62 16.89
C GLY A 210 0.57 -11.55 16.68
N ARG A 211 1.60 -11.89 15.89
CA ARG A 211 2.58 -10.91 15.40
C ARG A 211 1.91 -9.96 14.43
N ILE A 212 2.17 -8.66 14.50
CA ILE A 212 1.54 -7.67 13.62
C ILE A 212 2.15 -7.74 12.21
N LEU A 213 1.33 -7.50 11.18
CA LEU A 213 1.82 -7.38 9.81
C LEU A 213 2.04 -5.91 9.46
N GLN A 214 3.27 -5.61 9.07
CA GLN A 214 3.64 -4.36 8.41
C GLN A 214 3.62 -4.53 6.89
N VAL A 215 3.49 -3.41 6.18
CA VAL A 215 3.62 -3.37 4.71
C VAL A 215 5.01 -2.85 4.35
N THR A 216 5.75 -3.63 3.56
CA THR A 216 7.04 -3.30 2.96
C THR A 216 6.91 -3.33 1.43
N ASP A 217 7.97 -2.97 0.70
CA ASP A 217 7.98 -3.07 -0.78
C ASP A 217 7.83 -4.53 -1.27
N ALA A 218 8.22 -5.50 -0.43
CA ALA A 218 8.07 -6.94 -0.67
C ALA A 218 6.68 -7.50 -0.28
N GLY A 219 5.72 -6.63 0.08
CA GLY A 219 4.36 -6.97 0.48
C GLY A 219 4.18 -7.00 1.99
N LEU A 220 3.51 -8.02 2.52
CA LEU A 220 3.30 -8.18 3.96
C LEU A 220 4.49 -8.88 4.64
N GLU A 221 4.89 -8.35 5.81
CA GLU A 221 5.93 -8.95 6.66
C GLU A 221 5.53 -8.89 8.15
N TYR A 222 6.01 -9.85 8.95
CA TYR A 222 5.80 -9.81 10.40
C TYR A 222 6.71 -8.79 11.10
N THR A 223 6.22 -8.28 12.22
CA THR A 223 6.99 -7.54 13.20
C THR A 223 6.55 -7.93 14.61
N ASP A 224 7.48 -7.84 15.56
CA ASP A 224 7.24 -8.06 17.00
C ASP A 224 6.76 -6.80 17.71
N ALA A 225 6.25 -5.82 16.94
CA ALA A 225 5.56 -4.64 17.45
C ALA A 225 4.32 -5.05 18.27
N VAL A 226 4.10 -4.34 19.38
CA VAL A 226 2.98 -4.58 20.30
C VAL A 226 2.11 -3.31 20.37
N PRO A 227 0.77 -3.42 20.35
CA PRO A 227 -0.10 -2.27 20.53
C PRO A 227 0.02 -1.65 21.93
N PHE A 228 -0.21 -0.35 22.00
CA PHE A 228 -0.28 0.42 23.25
C PHE A 228 -1.55 1.28 23.30
N VAL A 229 -1.89 1.81 24.47
CA VAL A 229 -3.19 2.46 24.75
C VAL A 229 -3.07 3.60 25.74
N GLN A 230 -3.57 4.75 25.32
CA GLN A 230 -3.62 5.98 26.12
C GLN A 230 -5.05 6.51 26.20
N SER A 231 -5.35 7.26 27.26
CA SER A 231 -6.59 8.05 27.33
C SER A 231 -6.54 9.24 26.36
N TYR A 232 -7.68 9.55 25.76
CA TYR A 232 -7.87 10.70 24.87
C TYR A 232 -9.36 11.03 24.77
N ASP A 233 -9.75 12.25 25.13
CA ASP A 233 -11.13 12.77 25.11
C ASP A 233 -11.36 13.80 23.98
N GLY A 234 -10.32 14.07 23.19
CA GLY A 234 -10.34 15.07 22.12
C GLY A 234 -11.13 14.67 20.87
N PRO A 235 -11.15 15.56 19.86
CA PRO A 235 -11.79 15.30 18.57
C PRO A 235 -11.08 14.18 17.80
N MET A 236 -11.84 13.40 17.05
CA MET A 236 -11.39 12.36 16.13
C MET A 236 -11.81 12.73 14.70
N VAL A 237 -10.95 12.45 13.72
CA VAL A 237 -11.33 12.50 12.30
C VAL A 237 -11.96 11.17 11.94
N VAL A 238 -13.20 11.21 11.46
CA VAL A 238 -13.99 10.04 11.14
C VAL A 238 -14.39 10.07 9.67
N ALA A 239 -13.99 9.06 8.92
CA ALA A 239 -14.68 8.66 7.70
C ALA A 239 -15.70 7.58 8.08
N ASP A 240 -16.97 7.77 7.74
CA ASP A 240 -17.98 6.72 7.88
C ASP A 240 -18.68 6.45 6.55
N GLY A 241 -18.31 5.34 5.92
CA GLY A 241 -19.01 4.83 4.75
C GLY A 241 -18.73 3.35 4.50
N THR A 242 -19.58 2.74 3.68
CA THR A 242 -19.63 1.28 3.47
C THR A 242 -18.35 0.66 2.88
N ARG A 243 -17.51 1.47 2.22
CA ARG A 243 -16.27 1.04 1.54
C ARG A 243 -14.97 1.50 2.22
N LEU A 244 -15.06 2.49 3.10
CA LEU A 244 -13.94 3.11 3.80
C LEU A 244 -14.50 3.68 5.09
N ASN A 245 -14.02 3.18 6.22
CA ASN A 245 -14.38 3.69 7.53
C ASN A 245 -13.13 3.66 8.42
N PHE A 246 -12.89 4.79 9.10
CA PHE A 246 -11.80 4.94 10.06
C PHE A 246 -12.16 6.00 11.09
N CYS A 247 -11.56 5.92 12.26
CA CYS A 247 -11.67 6.90 13.34
C CYS A 247 -10.30 7.04 13.98
N VAL A 248 -9.67 8.19 13.80
CA VAL A 248 -8.27 8.42 14.19
C VAL A 248 -8.12 9.77 14.87
N THR A 249 -7.07 9.92 15.68
CA THR A 249 -6.72 11.25 16.19
C THR A 249 -6.39 12.16 14.99
N PRO A 250 -6.70 13.46 15.03
CA PRO A 250 -6.58 14.32 13.85
C PRO A 250 -5.16 14.37 13.27
N ASN A 251 -4.14 14.03 14.04
CA ASN A 251 -2.74 14.01 13.65
C ASN A 251 -2.21 12.63 13.26
N HIS A 252 -3.08 11.64 13.15
CA HIS A 252 -2.72 10.35 12.58
C HIS A 252 -2.30 10.50 11.11
N ASP A 253 -1.22 9.83 10.70
CA ASP A 253 -0.74 9.86 9.32
C ASP A 253 -1.58 8.92 8.44
N MET A 254 -2.38 9.49 7.54
CA MET A 254 -3.11 8.73 6.53
C MET A 254 -2.19 8.53 5.32
N ILE A 255 -2.17 7.30 4.78
CA ILE A 255 -1.54 7.03 3.48
C ILE A 255 -2.54 7.44 2.39
N THR A 256 -2.12 8.31 1.47
CA THR A 256 -2.97 8.80 0.38
C THR A 256 -2.26 8.74 -0.98
N ASN A 257 -3.00 8.96 -2.06
CA ASN A 257 -2.46 9.20 -3.41
C ASN A 257 -1.53 10.42 -3.52
N GLN A 258 -1.50 11.32 -2.53
CA GLN A 258 -0.54 12.45 -2.46
C GLN A 258 0.56 12.21 -1.40
N GLY A 259 0.76 10.96 -0.97
CA GLY A 259 1.70 10.59 0.09
C GLY A 259 1.08 10.56 1.49
N ARG A 260 1.92 10.67 2.52
CA ARG A 260 1.50 10.73 3.93
C ARG A 260 0.90 12.10 4.24
N VAL A 261 -0.37 12.13 4.64
CA VAL A 261 -1.09 13.35 5.03
C VAL A 261 -1.81 13.11 6.34
N GLU A 262 -1.60 13.99 7.31
CA GLU A 262 -2.28 13.88 8.59
C GLU A 262 -3.80 14.04 8.47
N ALA A 263 -4.58 13.22 9.19
CA ALA A 263 -6.03 13.08 9.01
C ALA A 263 -6.84 14.39 9.11
N GLY A 264 -6.42 15.33 9.95
CA GLY A 264 -7.05 16.64 10.15
C GLY A 264 -6.59 17.70 9.14
N LEU A 265 -5.48 17.48 8.45
CA LEU A 265 -5.16 18.23 7.23
C LEU A 265 -5.97 17.68 6.06
N LEU A 266 -6.09 16.36 5.96
CA LEU A 266 -7.00 15.69 5.02
C LEU A 266 -8.46 16.16 5.22
N TYR A 267 -8.96 16.28 6.46
CA TYR A 267 -10.29 16.85 6.75
C TYR A 267 -10.44 18.32 6.31
N GLU A 268 -9.40 19.14 6.38
CA GLU A 268 -9.50 20.55 5.95
C GLU A 268 -9.38 20.71 4.44
N GLN A 269 -8.53 19.90 3.80
CA GLN A 269 -8.24 19.99 2.36
C GLN A 269 -9.12 19.10 1.49
N ALA A 270 -9.86 18.15 2.06
CA ALA A 270 -10.87 17.38 1.35
C ALA A 270 -12.07 18.27 0.99
N THR A 271 -12.55 18.07 -0.23
CA THR A 271 -13.71 18.76 -0.82
C THR A 271 -14.74 17.71 -1.25
N THR A 272 -15.76 18.11 -2.00
CA THR A 272 -16.71 17.18 -2.62
C THR A 272 -16.11 16.39 -3.80
N ASP A 273 -14.94 16.80 -4.29
CA ASP A 273 -14.18 16.15 -5.36
C ASP A 273 -13.59 14.81 -4.88
N SER A 274 -14.01 13.71 -5.52
CA SER A 274 -13.56 12.36 -5.20
C SER A 274 -12.19 11.99 -5.75
N ASP A 275 -11.67 12.74 -6.71
CA ASP A 275 -10.47 12.36 -7.46
C ASP A 275 -9.22 12.97 -6.83
N LYS A 276 -9.40 14.06 -6.07
CA LYS A 276 -8.35 14.74 -5.30
C LYS A 276 -7.65 13.83 -4.29
N TRP A 277 -8.41 13.13 -3.44
CA TRP A 277 -7.88 12.34 -2.33
C TRP A 277 -8.38 10.91 -2.37
N SER A 278 -7.48 9.93 -2.31
CA SER A 278 -7.83 8.53 -2.08
C SER A 278 -6.84 7.82 -1.16
N ILE A 279 -7.35 6.91 -0.33
CA ILE A 279 -6.57 6.08 0.59
C ILE A 279 -6.37 4.69 -0.04
N PRO A 280 -5.13 4.17 -0.15
CA PRO A 280 -4.87 2.81 -0.60
C PRO A 280 -5.46 1.76 0.34
N ARG A 281 -5.97 0.67 -0.26
CA ARG A 281 -6.66 -0.43 0.45
C ARG A 281 -6.07 -1.81 0.20
N THR A 282 -5.30 -1.95 -0.86
CA THR A 282 -4.66 -3.20 -1.27
C THR A 282 -3.16 -3.06 -1.08
N VAL A 283 -2.51 -4.09 -0.55
CA VAL A 283 -1.05 -4.16 -0.56
C VAL A 283 -0.59 -4.36 -1.99
N LEU A 284 0.38 -3.54 -2.41
CA LEU A 284 1.16 -3.77 -3.63
C LEU A 284 2.46 -4.46 -3.19
N GLY A 285 2.80 -5.58 -3.82
CA GLY A 285 4.01 -6.34 -3.48
C GLY A 285 4.74 -6.76 -4.74
N ASN A 286 6.06 -6.57 -4.77
CA ASN A 286 6.93 -6.95 -5.89
C ASN A 286 7.46 -8.40 -5.79
N ARG A 287 7.00 -9.16 -4.78
CA ARG A 287 7.45 -10.53 -4.46
C ARG A 287 7.22 -11.48 -5.64
N GLY A 288 8.30 -12.11 -6.09
CA GLY A 288 8.26 -13.17 -7.11
C GLY A 288 7.57 -14.44 -6.62
N ASP A 289 7.18 -15.29 -7.57
CA ASP A 289 6.50 -16.55 -7.27
C ASP A 289 7.40 -17.52 -6.47
N ALA A 290 6.86 -18.03 -5.37
CA ALA A 290 7.40 -19.15 -4.61
C ALA A 290 7.33 -20.46 -5.45
N PRO A 291 8.13 -21.51 -5.13
CA PRO A 291 8.22 -22.73 -5.94
C PRO A 291 7.03 -23.69 -5.78
N PHE A 292 5.81 -23.17 -5.85
CA PHE A 292 4.55 -23.93 -5.81
C PHE A 292 3.83 -23.82 -7.14
N SER A 293 3.29 -24.93 -7.64
CA SER A 293 2.49 -24.95 -8.86
C SER A 293 1.08 -24.41 -8.63
N ASP A 294 0.52 -23.74 -9.63
CA ASP A 294 -0.85 -23.21 -9.58
C ASP A 294 -1.89 -24.28 -9.23
N SER A 295 -1.69 -25.52 -9.70
CA SER A 295 -2.56 -26.66 -9.37
C SER A 295 -2.49 -27.04 -7.89
N LEU A 296 -1.33 -26.91 -7.24
CA LEU A 296 -1.20 -27.13 -5.80
C LEU A 296 -1.83 -25.99 -5.00
N LEU A 297 -1.63 -24.74 -5.42
CA LEU A 297 -2.25 -23.56 -4.79
C LEU A 297 -3.77 -23.63 -4.86
N ALA A 298 -4.34 -24.00 -6.01
CA ALA A 298 -5.77 -24.22 -6.17
C ALA A 298 -6.27 -25.40 -5.31
N LEU A 299 -5.50 -26.50 -5.23
CA LEU A 299 -5.84 -27.61 -4.34
C LEU A 299 -5.94 -27.16 -2.87
N VAL A 300 -5.03 -26.33 -2.38
CA VAL A 300 -5.08 -25.78 -1.02
C VAL A 300 -6.37 -24.98 -0.81
N GLY A 301 -6.74 -24.09 -1.74
CA GLY A 301 -8.01 -23.35 -1.67
C GLY A 301 -9.24 -24.28 -1.58
N TYR A 302 -9.31 -25.31 -2.43
CA TYR A 302 -10.41 -26.29 -2.39
C TYR A 302 -10.41 -27.17 -1.13
N LEU A 303 -9.23 -27.45 -0.54
CA LEU A 303 -9.09 -28.19 0.71
C LEU A 303 -9.53 -27.36 1.92
N LEU A 304 -9.21 -26.07 1.94
CA LEU A 304 -9.69 -25.14 2.95
C LEU A 304 -11.22 -25.04 2.94
N ALA A 305 -11.84 -25.08 1.75
CA ALA A 305 -13.28 -25.17 1.56
C ALA A 305 -13.88 -26.56 1.92
N ASP A 306 -14.04 -27.45 0.92
CA ASP A 306 -14.73 -28.74 1.02
C ASP A 306 -13.83 -29.90 1.53
N GLY A 307 -12.57 -29.63 1.87
CA GLY A 307 -11.61 -30.67 2.31
C GLY A 307 -11.90 -31.23 3.69
N SER A 308 -11.67 -32.54 3.84
CA SER A 308 -11.76 -33.27 5.11
C SER A 308 -10.56 -34.22 5.24
N HIS A 309 -9.90 -34.25 6.40
CA HIS A 309 -8.85 -35.25 6.67
C HIS A 309 -9.50 -36.57 7.08
N THR A 310 -9.08 -37.69 6.50
CA THR A 310 -9.70 -39.01 6.73
C THR A 310 -9.10 -39.77 7.92
N GLY A 311 -8.10 -39.21 8.60
CA GLY A 311 -7.31 -39.88 9.64
C GLY A 311 -6.16 -40.76 9.11
N TYR A 312 -6.10 -41.01 7.80
CA TYR A 312 -5.15 -41.93 7.16
C TYR A 312 -4.22 -41.22 6.15
N HIS A 313 -3.43 -40.24 6.59
CA HIS A 313 -2.49 -39.46 5.75
C HIS A 313 -3.11 -38.96 4.42
N GLN A 314 -4.40 -38.64 4.43
CA GLN A 314 -5.18 -38.40 3.21
C GLN A 314 -6.22 -37.32 3.44
N TYR A 315 -6.33 -36.42 2.47
CA TYR A 315 -7.45 -35.51 2.38
C TYR A 315 -8.48 -36.00 1.36
N ARG A 316 -9.75 -35.74 1.64
CA ARG A 316 -10.87 -36.03 0.75
C ARG A 316 -11.71 -34.78 0.54
N ILE A 317 -11.97 -34.45 -0.73
CA ILE A 317 -12.97 -33.48 -1.16
C ILE A 317 -14.12 -34.25 -1.80
N ALA A 318 -15.35 -33.98 -1.39
CA ALA A 318 -16.52 -34.73 -1.86
C ALA A 318 -17.62 -33.78 -2.35
N VAL A 319 -17.79 -33.69 -3.67
CA VAL A 319 -18.63 -32.68 -4.34
C VAL A 319 -19.63 -33.31 -5.31
N SER A 320 -20.73 -32.60 -5.60
CA SER A 320 -21.77 -33.04 -6.55
C SER A 320 -22.07 -32.02 -7.66
N ARG A 321 -21.52 -30.80 -7.57
CA ARG A 321 -21.68 -29.74 -8.58
C ARG A 321 -20.72 -30.01 -9.76
N PRO A 322 -21.19 -30.00 -11.03
CA PRO A 322 -20.33 -30.29 -12.18
C PRO A 322 -19.07 -29.43 -12.29
N TYR A 323 -19.17 -28.12 -12.01
CA TYR A 323 -18.01 -27.22 -12.07
C TYR A 323 -16.94 -27.61 -11.03
N LYS A 324 -17.32 -27.86 -9.77
CA LYS A 324 -16.40 -28.36 -8.73
C LYS A 324 -15.74 -29.69 -9.11
N VAL A 325 -16.46 -30.57 -9.82
CA VAL A 325 -15.88 -31.83 -10.34
C VAL A 325 -14.81 -31.54 -11.40
N LEU A 326 -15.12 -30.70 -12.38
CA LEU A 326 -14.19 -30.29 -13.44
C LEU A 326 -12.96 -29.58 -12.89
N ALA A 327 -13.13 -28.72 -11.88
CA ALA A 327 -12.05 -28.04 -11.17
C ALA A 327 -11.09 -29.04 -10.51
N LEU A 328 -11.60 -30.06 -9.80
CA LEU A 328 -10.76 -31.07 -9.13
C LEU A 328 -10.13 -32.10 -10.09
N ASP A 329 -10.78 -32.37 -11.23
CA ASP A 329 -10.22 -33.17 -12.32
C ASP A 329 -9.07 -32.45 -13.03
N SER A 330 -9.21 -31.14 -13.31
CA SER A 330 -8.23 -30.37 -14.08
C SER A 330 -6.87 -30.27 -13.38
N LEU A 331 -6.85 -30.30 -12.04
CA LEU A 331 -5.62 -30.31 -11.24
C LEU A 331 -4.73 -31.53 -11.51
N LYS A 332 -5.32 -32.69 -11.84
CA LYS A 332 -4.62 -33.99 -12.01
C LYS A 332 -3.77 -34.44 -10.79
N LEU A 333 -4.03 -33.90 -9.60
CA LEU A 333 -3.33 -34.22 -8.35
C LEU A 333 -3.97 -35.33 -7.49
N HIS A 334 -5.14 -35.84 -7.87
CA HIS A 334 -5.87 -36.83 -7.07
C HIS A 334 -5.31 -38.25 -7.26
N MET A 335 -5.02 -38.96 -6.16
CA MET A 335 -4.61 -40.38 -6.21
C MET A 335 -5.77 -41.30 -6.58
N ARG A 336 -6.99 -40.93 -6.16
CA ARG A 336 -8.18 -41.76 -6.33
C ARG A 336 -9.43 -40.91 -6.47
N LYS A 337 -10.23 -41.23 -7.48
CA LYS A 337 -11.58 -40.71 -7.70
C LYS A 337 -12.60 -41.82 -7.49
N THR A 338 -13.69 -41.54 -6.78
CA THR A 338 -14.78 -42.49 -6.54
C THR A 338 -16.14 -41.82 -6.69
N ILE A 339 -17.16 -42.58 -7.09
CA ILE A 339 -18.53 -42.07 -7.29
C ILE A 339 -19.46 -42.79 -6.34
N LYS A 340 -20.15 -42.04 -5.47
CA LYS A 340 -21.23 -42.54 -4.62
C LYS A 340 -22.57 -42.21 -5.28
N ARG A 341 -23.34 -43.26 -5.59
CA ARG A 341 -24.66 -43.16 -6.24
C ARG A 341 -25.75 -42.75 -5.22
N ASP A 342 -25.67 -41.51 -4.74
CA ASP A 342 -26.68 -40.94 -3.82
C ASP A 342 -27.83 -40.20 -4.55
N ALA A 343 -27.84 -40.11 -5.88
CA ALA A 343 -28.96 -39.50 -6.61
C ALA A 343 -30.29 -40.23 -6.30
N GLY A 344 -31.33 -39.49 -5.95
CA GLY A 344 -32.63 -40.01 -5.49
C GLY A 344 -32.69 -40.32 -3.99
N ARG A 345 -31.59 -40.23 -3.24
CA ARG A 345 -31.58 -40.48 -1.79
C ARG A 345 -32.24 -39.34 -1.03
N ILE A 346 -33.24 -39.68 -0.22
CA ILE A 346 -33.92 -38.74 0.70
C ILE A 346 -33.22 -38.80 2.07
N SER A 347 -32.88 -37.64 2.65
CA SER A 347 -32.44 -37.54 4.04
C SER A 347 -33.64 -37.48 4.99
N GLY A 348 -33.64 -38.32 6.03
CA GLY A 348 -34.64 -38.26 7.10
C GLY A 348 -34.37 -37.11 8.07
N GLY A 349 -35.32 -36.17 8.14
CA GLY A 349 -35.34 -35.01 9.03
C GLY A 349 -36.63 -34.22 8.79
N ASP A 350 -36.88 -33.14 9.56
CA ASP A 350 -38.14 -32.38 9.52
C ASP A 350 -38.49 -31.80 8.14
N ARG A 351 -37.47 -31.62 7.27
CA ARG A 351 -37.64 -31.35 5.84
C ARG A 351 -36.94 -32.45 5.04
N PRO A 352 -37.67 -33.26 4.25
CA PRO A 352 -37.03 -34.26 3.39
C PRO A 352 -36.24 -33.58 2.27
N ILE A 353 -34.93 -33.81 2.22
CA ILE A 353 -34.06 -33.31 1.16
C ILE A 353 -33.70 -34.49 0.24
N THR A 354 -34.19 -34.45 -0.99
CA THR A 354 -33.82 -35.41 -2.03
C THR A 354 -32.51 -34.99 -2.68
N THR A 355 -31.50 -35.84 -2.61
CA THR A 355 -30.20 -35.63 -3.26
C THR A 355 -30.37 -35.76 -4.77
N THR A 356 -30.16 -34.68 -5.52
CA THR A 356 -30.42 -34.63 -6.98
C THR A 356 -29.26 -35.14 -7.84
N SER A 357 -28.06 -35.33 -7.28
CA SER A 357 -26.85 -35.67 -8.02
C SER A 357 -25.97 -36.66 -7.26
N ASN A 358 -25.26 -37.52 -8.01
CA ASN A 358 -24.23 -38.40 -7.45
C ASN A 358 -23.07 -37.58 -6.84
N LYS A 359 -22.51 -38.06 -5.73
CA LYS A 359 -21.38 -37.40 -5.05
C LYS A 359 -20.06 -38.02 -5.51
N GLN A 360 -19.19 -37.21 -6.10
CA GLN A 360 -17.85 -37.62 -6.49
C GLN A 360 -16.86 -37.27 -5.37
N SER A 361 -16.04 -38.24 -4.97
CA SER A 361 -15.04 -38.06 -3.91
C SER A 361 -13.64 -38.23 -4.48
N PHE A 362 -12.85 -37.18 -4.37
CA PHE A 362 -11.45 -37.07 -4.77
C PHE A 362 -10.58 -37.25 -3.52
N THR A 363 -9.56 -38.09 -3.60
CA THR A 363 -8.62 -38.38 -2.49
C THR A 363 -7.22 -37.97 -2.88
N TYR A 364 -6.55 -37.24 -1.99
CA TYR A 364 -5.24 -36.64 -2.14
C TYR A 364 -4.31 -37.12 -1.03
N ASP A 365 -3.02 -37.23 -1.32
CA ASP A 365 -2.00 -37.51 -0.32
C ASP A 365 -1.83 -36.27 0.59
N ALA A 366 -1.77 -36.46 1.92
CA ALA A 366 -1.47 -35.37 2.84
C ALA A 366 -0.06 -34.80 2.63
N ALA A 367 0.88 -35.58 2.07
CA ALA A 367 2.22 -35.13 1.73
C ALA A 367 2.24 -33.95 0.74
N LEU A 368 1.22 -33.82 -0.13
CA LEU A 368 1.12 -32.70 -1.09
C LEU A 368 1.04 -31.33 -0.41
N VAL A 369 0.46 -31.26 0.80
CA VAL A 369 0.23 -30.01 1.54
C VAL A 369 0.96 -30.00 2.89
N ASN A 370 1.93 -30.89 3.08
CA ASN A 370 2.79 -30.91 4.26
C ASN A 370 3.61 -29.61 4.34
N GLY A 371 3.67 -29.00 5.52
CA GLY A 371 4.25 -27.66 5.70
C GLY A 371 3.39 -26.50 5.18
N ILE A 372 2.26 -26.77 4.50
CA ILE A 372 1.32 -25.76 4.02
C ILE A 372 0.12 -25.64 4.97
N MET A 373 -0.56 -26.77 5.25
CA MET A 373 -1.74 -26.79 6.13
C MET A 373 -1.85 -28.06 6.97
N CYS A 374 -2.42 -27.91 8.17
CA CYS A 374 -2.65 -28.99 9.12
C CYS A 374 -4.08 -29.57 9.01
N HIS A 375 -4.32 -30.68 9.72
CA HIS A 375 -5.59 -31.42 9.66
C HIS A 375 -6.80 -30.65 10.20
N ASP A 376 -6.58 -29.68 11.08
CA ASP A 376 -7.58 -28.74 11.61
C ASP A 376 -7.82 -27.52 10.70
N LYS A 377 -7.20 -27.52 9.50
CA LYS A 377 -7.15 -26.44 8.52
C LYS A 377 -6.43 -25.16 8.95
N SER A 378 -5.56 -25.21 9.97
CA SER A 378 -4.56 -24.15 10.15
C SER A 378 -3.56 -24.15 8.99
N VAL A 379 -3.12 -22.96 8.58
CA VAL A 379 -2.20 -22.73 7.45
C VAL A 379 -0.90 -22.14 8.00
N SER A 380 0.26 -22.55 7.48
CA SER A 380 1.54 -21.94 7.88
C SER A 380 1.52 -20.43 7.58
N PRO A 381 1.74 -19.57 8.59
CA PRO A 381 1.82 -18.12 8.37
C PRO A 381 3.00 -17.75 7.45
N GLU A 382 4.12 -18.46 7.59
CA GLU A 382 5.32 -18.30 6.75
C GLU A 382 5.04 -18.67 5.29
N TRP A 383 4.31 -19.77 5.05
CA TRP A 383 3.88 -20.14 3.72
C TRP A 383 2.99 -19.07 3.09
N ALA A 384 1.98 -18.57 3.84
CA ALA A 384 1.07 -17.56 3.33
C ALA A 384 1.78 -16.26 2.91
N LEU A 385 2.77 -15.81 3.69
CA LEU A 385 3.61 -14.64 3.34
C LEU A 385 4.69 -14.93 2.30
N SER A 386 5.03 -16.20 2.03
CA SER A 386 5.98 -16.56 0.97
C SER A 386 5.41 -16.35 -0.43
N LEU A 387 4.07 -16.38 -0.59
CA LEU A 387 3.39 -16.31 -1.88
C LEU A 387 3.46 -14.91 -2.49
N SER A 388 3.61 -14.85 -3.82
CA SER A 388 3.36 -13.62 -4.58
C SER A 388 1.87 -13.23 -4.52
N VAL A 389 1.55 -11.99 -4.90
CA VAL A 389 0.17 -11.51 -5.04
C VAL A 389 -0.66 -12.42 -5.96
N ARG A 390 -0.04 -12.89 -7.06
CA ARG A 390 -0.64 -13.82 -8.03
C ARG A 390 -0.96 -15.17 -7.40
N GLN A 391 0.00 -15.74 -6.66
CA GLN A 391 -0.15 -17.05 -6.03
C GLN A 391 -1.14 -17.04 -4.87
N ALA A 392 -1.09 -16.03 -4.01
CA ALA A 392 -2.09 -15.84 -2.96
C ALA A 392 -3.50 -15.71 -3.55
N ARG A 393 -3.63 -15.00 -4.69
CA ARG A 393 -4.90 -14.86 -5.40
C ARG A 393 -5.44 -16.20 -5.91
N ILE A 394 -4.61 -17.11 -6.42
CA ILE A 394 -5.07 -18.47 -6.80
C ILE A 394 -5.69 -19.21 -5.61
N VAL A 395 -5.07 -19.15 -4.43
CA VAL A 395 -5.59 -19.83 -3.22
C VAL A 395 -6.93 -19.22 -2.79
N VAL A 396 -7.02 -17.88 -2.79
CA VAL A 396 -8.23 -17.13 -2.42
C VAL A 396 -9.36 -17.35 -3.43
N ASP A 397 -9.06 -17.37 -4.72
CA ASP A 397 -10.04 -17.58 -5.79
C ASP A 397 -10.59 -19.01 -5.78
N ALA A 398 -9.74 -20.02 -5.57
CA ALA A 398 -10.15 -21.41 -5.42
C ALA A 398 -11.03 -21.63 -4.17
N LEU A 399 -10.71 -20.99 -3.04
CA LEU A 399 -11.55 -20.98 -1.84
C LEU A 399 -12.92 -20.31 -2.13
N LEU A 400 -12.94 -19.20 -2.87
CA LEU A 400 -14.17 -18.50 -3.27
C LEU A 400 -15.00 -19.24 -4.33
N GLU A 401 -14.39 -20.06 -5.19
CA GLU A 401 -15.12 -20.93 -6.13
C GLU A 401 -15.93 -21.99 -5.37
N PHE A 402 -15.45 -22.42 -4.20
CA PHE A 402 -16.05 -23.51 -3.45
C PHE A 402 -16.97 -23.04 -2.32
N ASP A 403 -16.54 -22.10 -1.47
CA ASP A 403 -17.29 -21.58 -0.31
C ASP A 403 -17.78 -20.13 -0.51
N GLY A 404 -17.55 -19.55 -1.69
CA GLY A 404 -17.92 -18.18 -2.00
C GLY A 404 -19.25 -18.02 -2.71
N SER A 405 -19.61 -16.75 -2.91
CA SER A 405 -20.74 -16.31 -3.73
C SER A 405 -20.39 -14.99 -4.40
N HIS A 406 -20.91 -14.78 -5.62
CA HIS A 406 -20.71 -13.55 -6.38
C HIS A 406 -22.05 -12.95 -6.82
N ASN A 407 -22.14 -11.62 -6.84
CA ASN A 407 -23.25 -10.89 -7.45
C ASN A 407 -22.68 -9.65 -8.15
N GLY A 408 -22.67 -9.67 -9.48
CA GLY A 408 -21.88 -8.72 -10.27
C GLY A 408 -20.41 -8.73 -9.84
N SER A 409 -19.87 -7.54 -9.54
CA SER A 409 -18.50 -7.35 -9.04
C SER A 409 -18.31 -7.66 -7.54
N VAL A 410 -19.37 -7.96 -6.79
CA VAL A 410 -19.28 -8.21 -5.34
C VAL A 410 -18.97 -9.68 -5.08
N ARG A 411 -17.76 -9.97 -4.60
CA ARG A 411 -17.30 -11.31 -4.20
C ARG A 411 -17.39 -11.47 -2.68
N ARG A 412 -17.86 -12.62 -2.20
CA ARG A 412 -18.07 -12.90 -0.77
C ARG A 412 -17.64 -14.32 -0.43
N LEU A 413 -16.97 -14.49 0.71
CA LEU A 413 -16.72 -15.79 1.33
C LEU A 413 -17.72 -16.03 2.47
N HIS A 414 -18.19 -17.27 2.64
CA HIS A 414 -18.91 -17.70 3.84
C HIS A 414 -18.10 -18.82 4.50
N GLN A 415 -17.68 -18.64 5.75
CA GLN A 415 -16.83 -19.62 6.43
C GLN A 415 -17.15 -19.69 7.93
N SER A 416 -17.08 -20.89 8.52
CA SER A 416 -17.31 -21.13 9.95
C SER A 416 -16.09 -21.69 10.68
N ASN A 417 -15.12 -22.27 9.97
CA ASN A 417 -13.86 -22.70 10.57
C ASN A 417 -12.95 -21.49 10.86
N ALA A 418 -12.66 -21.26 12.14
CA ALA A 418 -11.84 -20.13 12.60
C ALA A 418 -10.41 -20.12 12.00
N ASN A 419 -9.77 -21.28 11.87
CA ASN A 419 -8.43 -21.38 11.29
C ASN A 419 -8.42 -20.97 9.80
N VAL A 420 -9.43 -21.40 9.05
CA VAL A 420 -9.61 -20.99 7.65
C VAL A 420 -9.87 -19.49 7.55
N ILE A 421 -10.63 -18.90 8.47
CA ILE A 421 -10.87 -17.45 8.53
C ILE A 421 -9.55 -16.69 8.72
N LYS A 422 -8.74 -17.04 9.74
CA LYS A 422 -7.45 -16.39 10.00
C LYS A 422 -6.53 -16.40 8.78
N ALA A 423 -6.38 -17.59 8.18
CA ALA A 423 -5.57 -17.78 6.98
C ALA A 423 -6.12 -16.98 5.79
N PHE A 424 -7.44 -16.99 5.58
CA PHE A 424 -8.10 -16.24 4.52
C PHE A 424 -7.88 -14.73 4.66
N GLU A 425 -7.95 -14.17 5.88
CA GLU A 425 -7.77 -12.73 6.07
C GLU A 425 -6.36 -12.26 5.67
N VAL A 426 -5.32 -13.03 6.03
CA VAL A 426 -3.93 -12.76 5.62
C VAL A 426 -3.76 -12.97 4.11
N LEU A 427 -4.19 -14.12 3.58
CA LEU A 427 -4.06 -14.47 2.16
C LEU A 427 -4.82 -13.50 1.25
N ALA A 428 -5.99 -13.01 1.65
CA ALA A 428 -6.76 -12.06 0.86
C ALA A 428 -6.07 -10.70 0.75
N VAL A 429 -5.50 -10.17 1.85
CA VAL A 429 -4.74 -8.92 1.80
C VAL A 429 -3.45 -9.11 0.98
N GLN A 430 -2.74 -10.23 1.13
CA GLN A 430 -1.57 -10.57 0.31
C GLN A 430 -1.91 -10.72 -1.19
N ALA A 431 -3.10 -11.23 -1.51
CA ALA A 431 -3.64 -11.36 -2.87
C ALA A 431 -4.15 -10.04 -3.48
N GLY A 432 -3.94 -8.90 -2.81
CA GLY A 432 -4.38 -7.60 -3.27
C GLY A 432 -5.89 -7.39 -3.18
N TYR A 433 -6.57 -8.02 -2.21
CA TYR A 433 -7.95 -7.71 -1.86
C TYR A 433 -8.00 -6.82 -0.62
N SER A 434 -8.93 -5.87 -0.63
CA SER A 434 -9.45 -5.28 0.61
C SER A 434 -10.62 -6.13 1.10
N ILE A 435 -10.68 -6.39 2.42
CA ILE A 435 -11.69 -7.30 3.00
C ILE A 435 -12.51 -6.63 4.10
N SER A 436 -13.79 -6.97 4.18
CA SER A 436 -14.70 -6.40 5.18
C SER A 436 -14.51 -7.04 6.54
N VAL A 437 -14.96 -6.37 7.60
CA VAL A 437 -15.29 -7.04 8.86
C VAL A 437 -16.26 -8.19 8.58
N ALA A 438 -16.14 -9.29 9.34
CA ALA A 438 -17.05 -10.42 9.25
C ALA A 438 -18.49 -10.01 9.58
N ALA A 439 -19.41 -10.19 8.64
CA ALA A 439 -20.84 -10.08 8.93
C ALA A 439 -21.37 -11.45 9.37
N VAL A 440 -22.17 -11.50 10.45
CA VAL A 440 -22.83 -12.74 10.86
C VAL A 440 -23.90 -13.13 9.83
N GLN A 441 -23.81 -14.35 9.32
CA GLN A 441 -24.80 -14.94 8.43
C GLN A 441 -25.46 -16.14 9.13
N ASN A 442 -26.78 -16.08 9.30
CA ASN A 442 -27.58 -17.21 9.77
C ASN A 442 -28.18 -17.94 8.56
N SER A 443 -28.30 -19.27 8.67
CA SER A 443 -28.94 -20.16 7.71
C SER A 443 -29.65 -21.31 8.43
N ASP A 444 -30.43 -22.10 7.71
CA ASP A 444 -31.02 -23.36 8.17
C ASP A 444 -29.97 -24.43 8.54
N LEU A 445 -28.73 -24.27 8.08
CA LEU A 445 -27.59 -25.14 8.39
C LEU A 445 -26.71 -24.63 9.55
N GLY A 446 -27.05 -23.47 10.14
CA GLY A 446 -26.31 -22.84 11.23
C GLY A 446 -25.78 -21.44 10.91
N GLN A 447 -24.85 -20.97 11.73
CA GLN A 447 -24.26 -19.63 11.67
C GLN A 447 -22.83 -19.68 11.09
N CYS A 448 -22.48 -18.72 10.24
CA CYS A 448 -21.13 -18.55 9.70
C CYS A 448 -20.74 -17.06 9.55
N SER A 449 -19.45 -16.81 9.35
CA SER A 449 -18.89 -15.50 9.06
C SER A 449 -18.91 -15.24 7.56
N ARG A 450 -19.50 -14.12 7.15
CA ARG A 450 -19.59 -13.67 5.76
C ARG A 450 -18.70 -12.46 5.52
N PHE A 451 -17.66 -12.65 4.72
CA PHE A 451 -16.73 -11.59 4.31
C PHE A 451 -17.12 -11.04 2.94
N THR A 452 -16.84 -9.76 2.70
CA THR A 452 -16.94 -9.14 1.37
C THR A 452 -15.56 -8.69 0.94
N LEU A 453 -15.17 -9.04 -0.29
CA LEU A 453 -13.89 -8.67 -0.88
C LEU A 453 -14.08 -7.56 -1.92
N SER A 454 -13.08 -6.71 -2.09
CA SER A 454 -13.03 -5.69 -3.14
C SER A 454 -11.62 -5.53 -3.68
N GLU A 455 -11.49 -5.66 -4.99
CA GLU A 455 -10.25 -5.47 -5.77
C GLU A 455 -9.94 -3.99 -6.04
N THR A 456 -10.82 -3.07 -5.64
CA THR A 456 -10.61 -1.63 -5.86
C THR A 456 -9.46 -1.15 -4.96
N ILE A 457 -8.35 -0.77 -5.60
CA ILE A 457 -7.04 -0.50 -5.00
C ILE A 457 -7.02 0.66 -3.98
N SER A 458 -7.91 1.64 -4.13
CA SER A 458 -8.04 2.77 -3.22
C SER A 458 -9.51 3.14 -2.97
N SER A 459 -9.79 4.00 -2.00
CA SER A 459 -11.10 4.63 -1.83
C SER A 459 -11.00 6.14 -1.80
N PRO A 460 -11.88 6.86 -2.51
CA PRO A 460 -11.91 8.31 -2.49
C PRO A 460 -12.30 8.81 -1.09
N VAL A 461 -11.74 9.96 -0.71
CA VAL A 461 -12.00 10.63 0.57
C VAL A 461 -12.56 12.00 0.29
N VAL A 462 -13.81 12.24 0.71
CA VAL A 462 -14.58 13.44 0.38
C VAL A 462 -15.15 14.10 1.62
N LYS A 463 -15.56 15.36 1.51
CA LYS A 463 -16.20 16.15 2.58
C LYS A 463 -17.39 16.93 2.04
N GLY A 464 -18.45 17.03 2.83
CA GLY A 464 -19.65 17.79 2.49
C GLY A 464 -20.55 17.12 1.43
N VAL A 465 -20.55 15.78 1.37
CA VAL A 465 -21.39 15.03 0.43
C VAL A 465 -22.56 14.38 1.18
N GLU A 466 -23.79 14.65 0.78
CA GLU A 466 -24.96 13.98 1.35
C GLU A 466 -25.20 12.59 0.74
N LYS A 467 -25.37 11.61 1.64
CA LYS A 467 -25.75 10.20 1.39
C LYS A 467 -24.75 9.35 0.57
N ASN A 468 -24.51 8.14 1.09
CA ASN A 468 -23.84 6.99 0.43
C ASN A 468 -22.34 7.13 0.05
N ARG A 469 -21.65 8.24 0.32
CA ARG A 469 -20.17 8.32 0.29
C ARG A 469 -19.61 8.54 1.70
N ALA A 470 -18.40 8.02 1.95
CA ALA A 470 -17.70 8.23 3.21
C ALA A 470 -17.27 9.70 3.33
N SER A 471 -18.09 10.53 3.99
CA SER A 471 -17.76 11.93 4.19
C SER A 471 -16.96 12.11 5.47
N LEU A 472 -15.88 12.88 5.41
CA LEU A 472 -15.08 13.19 6.59
C LEU A 472 -15.84 14.11 7.54
N THR A 473 -15.87 13.70 8.81
CA THR A 473 -16.48 14.43 9.92
C THR A 473 -15.49 14.54 11.07
N ILE A 474 -15.72 15.50 11.97
CA ILE A 474 -15.06 15.55 13.28
C ILE A 474 -16.08 15.09 14.32
N GLN A 475 -15.69 14.14 15.17
CA GLN A 475 -16.54 13.58 16.23
C GLN A 475 -15.74 13.52 17.54
N PRO A 476 -16.34 13.68 18.72
CA PRO A 476 -15.63 13.49 19.99
C PRO A 476 -15.24 12.01 20.19
N ASN A 477 -14.14 11.72 20.89
CA ASN A 477 -13.80 10.33 21.22
C ASN A 477 -14.72 9.75 22.30
N ILE A 478 -15.83 9.16 21.89
CA ILE A 478 -16.79 8.48 22.78
C ILE A 478 -16.15 7.34 23.60
N GLY A 479 -15.08 6.72 23.09
CA GLY A 479 -14.41 5.61 23.75
C GLY A 479 -13.45 6.01 24.88
N GLY A 480 -13.07 7.30 25.00
CA GLY A 480 -12.13 7.82 26.01
C GLY A 480 -10.69 7.28 25.94
N GLN A 481 -10.42 6.28 25.10
CA GLN A 481 -9.11 5.68 24.84
C GLN A 481 -8.81 5.69 23.34
N VAL A 482 -7.53 5.78 23.02
CA VAL A 482 -6.97 5.59 21.67
C VAL A 482 -5.80 4.63 21.71
N TRP A 483 -5.64 3.89 20.63
CA TRP A 483 -4.69 2.79 20.48
C TRP A 483 -3.68 3.11 19.37
N CYS A 484 -2.46 2.61 19.48
CA CYS A 484 -1.50 2.75 18.41
C CYS A 484 -0.52 1.56 18.39
N VAL A 485 0.18 1.39 17.27
CA VAL A 485 1.30 0.46 17.17
C VAL A 485 2.34 1.01 16.22
N THR A 486 3.61 0.82 16.57
CA THR A 486 4.75 1.34 15.84
C THR A 486 5.46 0.18 15.15
N VAL A 487 5.45 0.18 13.82
CA VAL A 487 6.12 -0.85 13.00
C VAL A 487 7.30 -0.26 12.22
N PRO A 488 8.36 -1.03 11.92
CA PRO A 488 9.57 -0.54 11.24
C PRO A 488 9.32 0.21 9.91
N SER A 489 8.45 -0.31 9.04
CA SER A 489 8.12 0.35 7.75
C SER A 489 7.29 1.63 7.90
N GLY A 490 6.69 1.84 9.08
CA GLY A 490 5.71 2.89 9.32
C GLY A 490 4.45 2.76 8.46
N VAL A 491 4.10 1.56 7.98
CA VAL A 491 2.83 1.28 7.31
C VAL A 491 2.22 -0.02 7.85
N ILE A 492 0.98 0.06 8.34
CA ILE A 492 0.18 -1.10 8.80
C ILE A 492 -1.11 -1.25 8.00
N VAL A 493 -1.68 -2.46 8.00
CA VAL A 493 -3.02 -2.73 7.48
C VAL A 493 -4.02 -2.71 8.64
N VAL A 494 -5.04 -1.86 8.53
CA VAL A 494 -6.10 -1.68 9.53
C VAL A 494 -7.49 -1.82 8.93
N ARG A 495 -8.49 -2.11 9.76
CA ARG A 495 -9.89 -2.32 9.37
C ARG A 495 -10.84 -1.81 10.47
N ARG A 496 -11.88 -1.06 10.11
CA ARG A 496 -12.93 -0.61 11.03
C ARG A 496 -14.26 -0.53 10.29
N LYS A 497 -15.31 -1.22 10.76
CA LYS A 497 -16.72 -1.17 10.27
C LYS A 497 -16.96 -1.26 8.73
N GLY A 498 -15.93 -1.61 7.96
CA GLY A 498 -15.91 -1.57 6.49
C GLY A 498 -14.76 -2.42 5.95
N LEU A 499 -14.22 -2.03 4.79
CA LEU A 499 -13.07 -2.69 4.15
C LEU A 499 -11.73 -2.24 4.77
N SER A 500 -10.71 -3.11 4.71
CA SER A 500 -9.35 -2.82 5.15
C SER A 500 -8.66 -1.69 4.36
N MET A 501 -7.70 -1.00 4.99
CA MET A 501 -6.92 0.13 4.45
C MET A 501 -5.48 0.21 5.01
N LEU A 502 -4.63 1.07 4.43
CA LEU A 502 -3.24 1.30 4.87
C LEU A 502 -3.09 2.60 5.71
N CYS A 503 -2.24 2.62 6.75
CA CYS A 503 -2.05 3.77 7.69
C CYS A 503 -0.64 3.90 8.32
N GLY A 504 -0.31 5.05 8.95
CA GLY A 504 1.05 5.49 9.40
C GLY A 504 1.45 5.37 10.89
N ASN A 505 2.49 6.11 11.36
CA ASN A 505 3.26 5.88 12.63
C ASN A 505 3.80 7.19 13.33
N CYS A 506 4.49 7.12 14.50
CA CYS A 506 4.65 8.15 15.57
C CYS A 506 6.12 8.53 16.02
N THR A 507 6.27 9.38 17.07
CA THR A 507 7.34 10.36 17.49
C THR A 507 8.68 9.89 18.13
N GLU A 508 9.25 8.78 17.70
CA GLU A 508 10.36 8.07 18.40
C GLU A 508 11.79 8.72 18.37
N ALA A 509 12.05 9.75 17.55
CA ALA A 509 13.40 10.13 17.09
C ALA A 509 14.43 10.56 18.17
N GLN A 510 14.11 11.55 19.02
CA GLN A 510 15.10 12.12 19.97
C GLN A 510 15.60 11.08 20.98
N ALA A 511 14.74 10.15 21.38
CA ALA A 511 15.07 9.15 22.39
C ALA A 511 16.13 8.16 21.86
N LEU A 512 15.99 7.75 20.60
CA LEU A 512 16.96 6.90 19.90
C LEU A 512 18.35 7.56 19.85
N ARG A 513 18.45 8.86 19.51
CA ARG A 513 19.76 9.57 19.51
C ARG A 513 20.43 9.61 20.89
N LYS A 514 19.66 9.71 21.98
CA LYS A 514 20.20 9.74 23.35
C LYS A 514 20.69 8.37 23.85
N ALA A 515 20.03 7.29 23.43
CA ALA A 515 20.45 5.94 23.78
C ALA A 515 21.62 5.42 22.93
N TRP A 516 21.76 5.90 21.70
CA TRP A 516 22.81 5.52 20.76
C TRP A 516 23.57 6.75 20.23
N PRO A 517 24.35 7.49 21.04
CA PRO A 517 25.16 8.61 20.55
C PRO A 517 26.11 8.21 19.40
N GLU A 518 26.51 6.94 19.33
CA GLU A 518 27.37 6.36 18.30
C GLU A 518 26.75 6.25 16.89
N ILE A 519 25.42 6.31 16.73
CA ILE A 519 24.78 6.15 15.40
C ILE A 519 24.58 7.49 14.66
N GLY A 520 24.61 8.61 15.39
CA GLY A 520 24.48 9.96 14.88
C GLY A 520 23.82 10.90 15.90
N SER A 521 24.25 12.16 15.93
CA SER A 521 23.65 13.22 16.77
C SER A 521 22.94 14.30 15.93
N GLU A 522 22.76 14.05 14.63
CA GLU A 522 22.13 14.99 13.69
C GLU A 522 20.60 15.05 13.97
N PRO A 523 19.99 16.24 14.13
CA PRO A 523 18.54 16.34 14.22
C PRO A 523 17.89 15.81 12.94
N THR A 524 16.68 15.24 13.04
CA THR A 524 16.00 14.72 11.85
C THR A 524 15.49 15.84 10.96
N ALA A 525 15.22 15.52 9.70
CA ALA A 525 14.64 16.47 8.75
C ALA A 525 13.31 17.06 9.25
N GLU A 526 12.48 16.26 9.91
CA GLU A 526 11.22 16.68 10.53
C GLU A 526 11.43 17.62 11.74
N GLU A 527 12.56 17.51 12.45
CA GLU A 527 12.94 18.40 13.54
C GLU A 527 13.57 19.73 13.04
N MET A 528 14.00 19.78 11.77
CA MET A 528 14.75 20.90 11.17
C MET A 528 13.98 21.71 10.13
N GLU A 529 12.77 21.29 9.75
CA GLU A 529 11.90 22.05 8.85
C GLU A 529 11.71 23.48 9.37
N GLY A 530 12.19 24.48 8.60
CA GLY A 530 12.07 25.91 8.96
C GLY A 530 13.13 26.49 9.90
N LYS A 531 14.21 25.77 10.23
CA LYS A 531 15.32 26.27 11.08
C LYS A 531 16.58 26.65 10.25
N GLU A 532 17.29 27.71 10.64
CA GLU A 532 18.62 28.06 10.07
C GLU A 532 19.75 27.39 10.87
N ILE A 533 20.78 26.87 10.18
CA ILE A 533 22.02 26.37 10.82
C ILE A 533 23.17 27.34 10.58
N ILE A 534 23.76 27.87 11.66
CA ILE A 534 25.01 28.63 11.62
C ILE A 534 26.16 27.67 11.90
N ILE A 535 26.89 27.24 10.87
CA ILE A 535 28.10 26.40 11.04
C ILE A 535 29.27 27.28 11.47
N ASN A 536 29.47 27.42 12.78
CA ASN A 536 30.67 28.04 13.35
C ASN A 536 31.69 26.97 13.76
N GLU A 537 32.85 27.03 13.10
CA GLU A 537 34.19 26.57 13.50
C GLU A 537 34.33 25.20 14.21
N ILE A 538 34.87 24.23 13.46
CA ILE A 538 35.53 23.04 14.02
C ILE A 538 36.82 23.48 14.72
N PRO A 539 37.00 23.27 16.04
CA PRO A 539 38.26 23.59 16.73
C PRO A 539 39.27 22.45 16.55
N GLY A 540 40.43 22.70 15.90
CA GLY A 540 41.53 21.71 15.83
C GLY A 540 42.40 21.78 14.58
N SER A 541 43.47 22.59 14.62
CA SER A 541 44.61 22.69 13.70
C SER A 541 45.43 21.37 13.58
N GLN A 542 46.35 21.08 12.63
CA GLN A 542 46.90 21.59 11.33
C GLN A 542 48.01 20.56 10.88
N PRO A 543 48.83 20.71 9.81
CA PRO A 543 48.65 21.24 8.44
C PRO A 543 49.21 20.35 7.28
N GLN A 544 48.83 20.68 6.03
CA GLN A 544 49.51 20.46 4.72
C GLN A 544 50.05 19.08 4.26
N HIS A 545 49.55 18.62 3.09
CA HIS A 545 50.22 18.85 1.79
C HIS A 545 49.33 18.53 0.56
N GLY A 546 49.43 19.33 -0.51
CA GLY A 546 49.09 18.93 -1.89
C GLY A 546 47.69 19.29 -2.44
N ALA A 547 47.65 20.19 -3.43
CA ALA A 547 46.51 20.44 -4.32
C ALA A 547 47.00 21.06 -5.64
N PRO A 548 46.25 21.02 -6.76
CA PRO A 548 45.25 20.02 -7.18
C PRO A 548 45.48 19.52 -8.63
N ALA A 549 44.70 18.54 -9.09
CA ALA A 549 44.49 18.27 -10.52
C ALA A 549 43.04 18.58 -10.93
N LYS A 550 42.85 19.42 -11.94
CA LYS A 550 41.53 19.81 -12.46
C LYS A 550 41.01 18.74 -13.43
N SER A 551 39.83 18.16 -13.19
CA SER A 551 39.15 17.32 -14.21
C SER A 551 38.29 18.19 -15.14
N ARG A 552 38.51 18.02 -16.45
CA ARG A 552 37.88 18.79 -17.53
C ARG A 552 36.56 18.16 -17.98
N THR A 553 35.53 18.21 -17.13
CA THR A 553 34.24 17.55 -17.43
C THR A 553 33.06 18.53 -17.53
N LEU A 554 33.21 19.76 -17.01
CA LEU A 554 32.10 20.73 -16.90
C LEU A 554 31.89 21.63 -18.13
N ASP A 555 32.86 21.73 -19.04
CA ASP A 555 32.77 22.62 -20.22
C ASP A 555 31.98 21.99 -21.39
N ALA A 556 31.67 20.69 -21.34
CA ALA A 556 31.01 19.96 -22.44
C ALA A 556 29.46 20.00 -22.41
N ILE A 557 28.85 20.44 -21.31
CA ILE A 557 27.39 20.36 -21.09
C ILE A 557 26.66 21.71 -21.35
N ARG A 558 27.40 22.82 -21.46
CA ARG A 558 26.83 24.18 -21.59
C ARG A 558 26.77 24.76 -23.00
N GLY A 559 27.26 24.05 -24.01
CA GLY A 559 27.39 24.58 -25.37
C GLY A 559 26.69 23.76 -26.43
N GLN A 560 25.37 23.95 -26.61
CA GLN A 560 24.70 24.12 -27.92
C GLN A 560 23.16 24.18 -27.81
N SER A 561 22.62 25.37 -28.10
CA SER A 561 21.23 25.64 -28.49
C SER A 561 21.21 26.92 -29.34
N THR A 562 20.25 27.08 -30.27
CA THR A 562 20.18 28.08 -31.38
C THR A 562 21.09 27.75 -32.59
N GLU A 563 20.72 27.84 -33.88
CA GLU A 563 19.50 28.21 -34.66
C GLU A 563 19.69 27.65 -36.12
N SER A 564 18.74 27.01 -36.82
CA SER A 564 17.58 27.47 -37.66
C SER A 564 17.80 27.48 -39.21
N VAL A 565 16.73 27.10 -39.98
CA VAL A 565 16.56 27.20 -41.48
C VAL A 565 17.41 26.19 -42.31
N THR A 566 17.09 25.63 -43.52
CA THR A 566 16.11 25.88 -44.62
C THR A 566 15.29 24.60 -45.06
N LEU A 567 15.06 24.34 -46.37
CA LEU A 567 14.25 23.28 -47.03
C LEU A 567 14.85 22.87 -48.41
N GLU A 568 14.62 21.62 -48.86
CA GLU A 568 14.18 21.15 -50.21
C GLU A 568 14.38 19.60 -50.34
N HIS A 569 13.30 18.79 -50.39
CA HIS A 569 12.67 18.14 -51.57
C HIS A 569 13.54 17.04 -52.25
N GLU A 570 13.11 15.80 -52.55
CA GLU A 570 11.77 15.22 -52.80
C GLU A 570 11.51 13.81 -52.16
N GLN A 571 10.24 13.40 -52.29
CA GLN A 571 9.51 12.14 -51.95
C GLN A 571 10.29 10.80 -52.09
N MET A 572 9.92 9.68 -51.44
CA MET A 572 8.57 9.17 -51.10
C MET A 572 8.51 8.49 -49.72
N ALA A 573 7.35 8.52 -49.06
CA ALA A 573 7.10 7.83 -47.78
C ALA A 573 6.11 6.67 -47.94
N GLU A 574 6.35 5.55 -47.26
CA GLU A 574 5.31 4.54 -47.00
C GLU A 574 4.43 5.01 -45.82
N PRO A 575 3.10 4.79 -45.86
CA PRO A 575 2.19 5.30 -44.83
C PRO A 575 2.27 4.48 -43.54
N ALA A 576 2.26 5.17 -42.40
CA ALA A 576 2.13 4.54 -41.10
C ALA A 576 0.77 3.84 -40.95
N GLN A 577 0.79 2.55 -40.57
CA GLN A 577 -0.42 1.78 -40.30
C GLN A 577 -1.03 2.24 -38.97
N ALA A 578 -2.27 2.74 -38.99
CA ALA A 578 -2.95 3.23 -37.81
C ALA A 578 -3.42 2.07 -36.90
N ASP A 579 -3.20 2.20 -35.59
CA ASP A 579 -3.71 1.24 -34.61
C ASP A 579 -5.20 1.50 -34.35
N HIS A 580 -6.04 0.58 -34.82
CA HIS A 580 -7.49 0.63 -34.70
C HIS A 580 -8.05 -0.24 -33.56
N ALA A 581 -7.21 -0.87 -32.73
CA ALA A 581 -7.64 -1.90 -31.77
C ALA A 581 -8.66 -1.39 -30.73
N ASN A 582 -8.47 -0.19 -30.17
CA ASN A 582 -9.38 0.37 -29.17
C ASN A 582 -10.74 0.74 -29.78
N ALA A 583 -10.74 1.42 -30.93
CA ALA A 583 -11.98 1.78 -31.62
C ALA A 583 -12.75 0.55 -32.11
N TYR A 584 -12.04 -0.51 -32.53
CA TYR A 584 -12.64 -1.81 -32.85
C TYR A 584 -13.36 -2.41 -31.63
N ALA A 585 -12.72 -2.41 -30.45
CA ALA A 585 -13.32 -2.92 -29.22
C ALA A 585 -14.59 -2.14 -28.81
N ASP A 586 -14.56 -0.81 -28.88
CA ASP A 586 -15.70 0.05 -28.56
C ASP A 586 -16.89 -0.19 -29.52
N HIS A 587 -16.62 -0.33 -30.82
CA HIS A 587 -17.65 -0.65 -31.82
C HIS A 587 -18.24 -2.05 -31.64
N CYS A 588 -17.42 -3.05 -31.27
CA CYS A 588 -17.90 -4.39 -30.93
C CYS A 588 -18.82 -4.36 -29.70
N ALA A 589 -18.40 -3.69 -28.63
CA ALA A 589 -19.19 -3.55 -27.40
C ALA A 589 -20.52 -2.83 -27.63
N ALA A 590 -20.55 -1.79 -28.49
CA ALA A 590 -21.77 -1.09 -28.86
C ALA A 590 -22.76 -1.98 -29.63
N ILE A 591 -22.26 -2.86 -30.52
CA ILE A 591 -23.09 -3.83 -31.24
C ILE A 591 -23.64 -4.88 -30.29
N GLU A 592 -22.80 -5.47 -29.44
CA GLU A 592 -23.20 -6.51 -28.48
C GLU A 592 -24.18 -6.00 -27.41
N GLY A 593 -23.99 -4.76 -26.96
CA GLY A 593 -24.82 -4.10 -25.95
C GLY A 593 -26.22 -3.68 -26.42
N ALA A 594 -26.47 -3.61 -27.74
CA ALA A 594 -27.75 -3.18 -28.30
C ALA A 594 -28.91 -4.05 -27.81
N SER A 595 -29.96 -3.42 -27.27
CA SER A 595 -31.07 -4.12 -26.60
C SER A 595 -32.23 -4.46 -27.55
N ASP A 596 -32.38 -3.72 -28.65
CA ASP A 596 -33.37 -3.98 -29.70
C ASP A 596 -32.80 -3.87 -31.12
N THR A 597 -33.65 -4.11 -32.12
CA THR A 597 -33.28 -4.10 -33.55
C THR A 597 -32.93 -2.70 -34.07
N ALA A 598 -33.48 -1.63 -33.51
CA ALA A 598 -33.22 -0.26 -33.92
C ALA A 598 -31.89 0.25 -33.36
N GLU A 599 -31.60 0.00 -32.08
CA GLU A 599 -30.29 0.22 -31.47
C GLU A 599 -29.21 -0.58 -32.19
N TRP A 600 -29.46 -1.87 -32.48
CA TRP A 600 -28.54 -2.72 -33.21
C TRP A 600 -28.25 -2.18 -34.61
N GLN A 601 -29.27 -1.70 -35.31
CA GLN A 601 -29.11 -1.17 -36.66
C GLN A 601 -28.34 0.17 -36.66
N HIS A 602 -28.52 1.01 -35.63
CA HIS A 602 -27.72 2.22 -35.47
C HIS A 602 -26.25 1.89 -35.15
N ALA A 603 -26.00 1.07 -34.13
CA ALA A 603 -24.64 0.65 -33.73
C ALA A 603 -23.88 -0.03 -34.88
N TYR A 604 -24.55 -0.94 -35.61
CA TYR A 604 -23.96 -1.59 -36.77
C TYR A 604 -23.68 -0.61 -37.91
N THR A 605 -24.56 0.35 -38.19
CA THR A 605 -24.33 1.32 -39.28
C THR A 605 -23.10 2.19 -38.98
N THR A 606 -22.98 2.71 -37.75
CA THR A 606 -21.83 3.52 -37.35
C THR A 606 -20.53 2.72 -37.39
N ALA A 607 -20.52 1.51 -36.82
CA ALA A 607 -19.35 0.62 -36.85
C ALA A 607 -18.98 0.18 -38.29
N TRP A 608 -19.96 -0.03 -39.16
CA TRP A 608 -19.75 -0.41 -40.55
C TRP A 608 -19.15 0.72 -41.39
N THR A 609 -19.64 1.95 -41.24
CA THR A 609 -19.05 3.13 -41.91
C THR A 609 -17.59 3.30 -41.48
N TRP A 610 -17.32 3.34 -40.18
CA TRP A 610 -15.96 3.43 -39.65
C TRP A 610 -15.06 2.28 -40.15
N ALA A 611 -15.51 1.04 -40.10
CA ALA A 611 -14.72 -0.10 -40.56
C ALA A 611 -14.33 0.01 -42.05
N ASN A 612 -15.24 0.49 -42.91
CA ASN A 612 -14.91 0.71 -44.33
C ASN A 612 -13.94 1.90 -44.53
N GLU A 613 -14.00 2.92 -43.68
CA GLU A 613 -13.03 4.04 -43.69
C GLU A 613 -11.60 3.58 -43.30
N THR A 614 -11.45 2.54 -42.47
CA THR A 614 -10.12 1.97 -42.16
C THR A 614 -9.47 1.23 -43.34
N GLY A 615 -10.26 0.71 -44.29
CA GLY A 615 -9.80 -0.16 -45.37
C GLY A 615 -9.35 -1.58 -44.97
N ASP A 616 -9.22 -1.89 -43.67
CA ASP A 616 -8.76 -3.19 -43.19
C ASP A 616 -9.86 -4.28 -43.31
N GLN A 617 -9.61 -5.26 -44.17
CA GLN A 617 -10.53 -6.36 -44.42
C GLN A 617 -10.80 -7.23 -43.19
N ASN A 618 -9.87 -7.32 -42.23
CA ASN A 618 -10.07 -8.07 -40.99
C ASN A 618 -11.05 -7.35 -40.07
N ILE A 619 -10.94 -6.03 -39.96
CA ILE A 619 -11.85 -5.17 -39.17
C ILE A 619 -13.26 -5.23 -39.77
N ILE A 620 -13.38 -5.07 -41.10
CA ILE A 620 -14.66 -5.17 -41.82
C ILE A 620 -15.30 -6.56 -41.63
N ALA A 621 -14.52 -7.64 -41.73
CA ALA A 621 -15.01 -9.00 -41.50
C ALA A 621 -15.46 -9.22 -40.05
N GLY A 622 -14.70 -8.73 -39.07
CA GLY A 622 -15.01 -8.86 -37.64
C GLY A 622 -16.28 -8.13 -37.24
N ILE A 623 -16.46 -6.87 -37.65
CA ILE A 623 -17.71 -6.11 -37.41
C ILE A 623 -18.91 -6.83 -38.06
N LYS A 624 -18.74 -7.38 -39.27
CA LYS A 624 -19.79 -8.15 -39.95
C LYS A 624 -20.21 -9.41 -39.19
N GLN A 625 -19.23 -10.12 -38.61
CA GLN A 625 -19.49 -11.33 -37.84
C GLN A 625 -20.28 -11.02 -36.57
N ILE A 626 -19.77 -10.11 -35.73
CA ILE A 626 -20.37 -9.76 -34.42
C ILE A 626 -21.77 -9.19 -34.60
N ALA A 627 -21.98 -8.33 -35.60
CA ALA A 627 -23.31 -7.83 -35.95
C ALA A 627 -24.26 -8.95 -36.40
N GLY A 628 -23.79 -9.90 -37.20
CA GLY A 628 -24.57 -11.06 -37.64
C GLY A 628 -24.96 -12.00 -36.49
N GLU A 629 -24.06 -12.21 -35.53
CA GLU A 629 -24.31 -12.99 -34.32
C GLU A 629 -25.34 -12.31 -33.41
N ARG A 630 -25.18 -11.01 -33.12
CA ARG A 630 -26.15 -10.27 -32.31
C ARG A 630 -27.52 -10.19 -32.96
N LYS A 631 -27.61 -9.99 -34.28
CA LYS A 631 -28.90 -9.97 -35.00
C LYS A 631 -29.66 -11.29 -34.85
N LYS A 632 -28.96 -12.43 -34.86
CA LYS A 632 -29.56 -13.75 -34.61
C LYS A 632 -30.09 -13.88 -33.18
N GLN A 633 -29.37 -13.34 -32.18
CA GLN A 633 -29.83 -13.34 -30.79
C GLN A 633 -31.11 -12.51 -30.61
N LEU A 634 -31.16 -11.29 -31.17
CA LEU A 634 -32.31 -10.39 -31.09
C LEU A 634 -33.55 -10.93 -31.82
N SER A 635 -33.36 -11.62 -32.95
CA SER A 635 -34.46 -12.28 -33.67
C SER A 635 -34.92 -13.59 -33.04
N ALA A 636 -34.03 -14.34 -32.37
CA ALA A 636 -34.42 -15.50 -31.57
C ALA A 636 -35.25 -15.12 -30.33
N GLY A 637 -35.00 -13.95 -29.74
CA GLY A 637 -35.78 -13.43 -28.60
C GLY A 637 -37.24 -13.10 -28.93
N HIS A 638 -37.54 -12.70 -30.17
CA HIS A 638 -38.91 -12.36 -30.59
C HIS A 638 -39.78 -13.59 -30.89
N GLY A 639 -39.20 -14.78 -31.09
CA GLY A 639 -39.94 -16.02 -31.35
C GLY A 639 -40.58 -16.68 -30.13
N ALA A 640 -40.46 -16.08 -28.94
CA ALA A 640 -40.96 -16.61 -27.67
C ALA A 640 -42.16 -15.83 -27.10
N GLN A 641 -42.74 -14.89 -27.86
CA GLN A 641 -43.90 -14.07 -27.47
C GLN A 641 -44.98 -13.94 -28.55
N GLN A 642 -45.13 -14.97 -29.41
CA GLN A 642 -46.33 -15.18 -30.24
C GLN A 642 -46.87 -16.59 -30.00
#